data_AF-A0A182M1I6-F1
#
_entry.id   AF-A0A182M1I6-F1
#
_cell.length_a   1.000
_cell.length_b   1.000
_cell.length_c   1.000
_cell.angle_alpha   90.00
_cell.angle_beta   90.00
_cell.angle_gamma   90.00
#
_symmetry.space_group_name_H-M   'P 1'
#
loop_
_entity.id
_entity.type
_entity.pdbx_description
1 polymer ?
#
loop_
_entity_poly.entity_id
_entity_poly.type
_entity_poly.pdbx_seq_one_letter_code
_entity_poly.pdbx_strand_id
1 'polypeptide(L)'
;MGAPPAKKPLVNRNLISLKIVLFLFYGALGCLHPYIQKHMTLTGLNYYESQLVTLIAPLVAILGPLIIAPLVDRLAGRSGTAFGKRLRLLAALCMILSVVLYSVLFFVVPRVERQESSRSEVSFACDYDGAIIFQQRCSEERTCYQWKREKIGHLTLTNCSYTCQKPVEFENLNHPYTKGLILPSSTESSVEDEDYDFNDEPLPAPENIRQEPKVQVDNTPIPVPHICEHKGDPEKELCHAYTSASESLKLATVLRSAVNEENETHSAEWCRYPLDGFSCDIPEKQITWMKLLTNSSNCIPKVECEVHDPYDDEESVLSESVCMRIVGDPEVTFWSYIALRSFGDAFLLAVIVLLNAATIIATRETSSGRGDFGRQIVWGAIGWAISYFALGWFFETYYGYVGLALLAAFVLLVSSGMPLTPPEMWWHTKCGMVAIPMSAIRRYGPESAGLCLVTLILGTFWAVLDNYEGVLVKTYDIHPPADSYYGEIWSAFVVLGALLTIPVLWYAEKIVDFCGHSNILITAITTFIFRFSLLATTEVAWWRVIIDFLYPVTLGLTWLTIVFYMRHIMPRRIITTGQALPVIFHFCLGRFLGALIGMWTNIDDLIVTFQALAISACIISVLYFLLYHLVLAPRCAARLHHEPSASALNITAPDTGNGHQQQTALAQPVQTNGSYQPLRIYHNYRGRKGHFRY
;
A
#
# COMPACT_ATOMS: atom_id res chain seq x y z
N MET A 1 -25.58 -56.62 -27.67
CA MET A 1 -24.48 -55.64 -27.79
C MET A 1 -24.99 -54.31 -27.25
N GLY A 2 -24.57 -53.90 -26.05
CA GLY A 2 -24.96 -52.62 -25.47
C GLY A 2 -24.27 -51.48 -26.22
N ALA A 3 -25.03 -50.47 -26.64
CA ALA A 3 -24.47 -49.27 -27.25
C ALA A 3 -23.37 -48.67 -26.35
N PRO A 4 -22.23 -48.23 -26.91
CA PRO A 4 -21.20 -47.57 -26.11
C PRO A 4 -21.81 -46.34 -25.42
N PRO A 5 -21.45 -46.05 -24.15
CA PRO A 5 -21.96 -44.88 -23.45
C PRO A 5 -21.59 -43.63 -24.25
N ALA A 6 -22.60 -42.83 -24.59
CA ALA A 6 -22.41 -41.57 -25.30
C ALA A 6 -21.32 -40.74 -24.60
N LYS A 7 -20.26 -40.37 -25.33
CA LYS A 7 -19.19 -39.52 -24.82
C LYS A 7 -19.82 -38.25 -24.26
N LYS A 8 -19.68 -38.01 -22.95
CA LYS A 8 -20.09 -36.73 -22.35
C LYS A 8 -19.40 -35.60 -23.12
N PRO A 9 -20.12 -34.59 -23.62
CA PRO A 9 -19.50 -33.48 -24.32
C PRO A 9 -18.48 -32.81 -23.40
N LEU A 10 -17.25 -32.60 -23.90
CA LEU A 10 -16.15 -31.97 -23.16
C LEU A 10 -16.47 -30.53 -22.71
N VAL A 11 -17.44 -29.87 -23.37
CA VAL A 11 -17.86 -28.50 -23.07
C VAL A 11 -19.38 -28.44 -22.92
N ASN A 12 -19.85 -28.07 -21.72
CA ASN A 12 -21.25 -27.73 -21.50
C ASN A 12 -21.54 -26.35 -22.12
N ARG A 13 -22.29 -26.33 -23.24
CA ARG A 13 -22.61 -25.11 -23.99
C ARG A 13 -23.34 -24.06 -23.14
N ASN A 14 -24.08 -24.48 -22.11
CA ASN A 14 -24.84 -23.57 -21.24
C ASN A 14 -23.96 -22.75 -20.28
N LEU A 15 -22.70 -23.14 -20.09
CA LEU A 15 -21.75 -22.42 -19.20
C LEU A 15 -20.81 -21.47 -19.97
N ILE A 16 -20.88 -21.43 -21.31
CA ILE A 16 -20.01 -20.58 -22.13
C ILE A 16 -20.19 -19.10 -21.79
N SER A 17 -21.44 -18.64 -21.66
CA SER A 17 -21.72 -17.25 -21.28
C SER A 17 -21.14 -16.88 -19.91
N LEU A 18 -21.15 -17.80 -18.94
CA LEU A 18 -20.58 -17.55 -17.61
C LEU A 18 -19.06 -17.42 -17.68
N LYS A 19 -18.39 -18.27 -18.46
CA LYS A 19 -16.93 -18.20 -18.68
C LYS A 19 -16.51 -16.89 -19.32
N ILE A 20 -17.25 -16.44 -20.33
CA ILE A 20 -17.00 -15.16 -21.00
C ILE A 20 -17.14 -14.01 -20.01
N VAL A 21 -18.21 -13.99 -19.21
CA VAL A 21 -18.41 -12.95 -18.19
C VAL A 21 -17.29 -12.95 -17.15
N LEU A 22 -16.88 -14.12 -16.65
CA LEU A 22 -15.77 -14.23 -15.70
C LEU A 22 -14.47 -13.72 -16.31
N PHE A 23 -14.14 -14.12 -17.54
CA PHE A 23 -12.96 -13.63 -18.27
C PHE A 23 -12.97 -12.10 -18.40
N LEU A 24 -14.08 -11.53 -18.86
CA LEU A 24 -14.20 -10.08 -19.10
C LEU A 24 -14.18 -9.28 -17.80
N PHE A 25 -14.90 -9.71 -16.77
CA PHE A 25 -14.97 -8.99 -15.50
C PHE A 25 -13.63 -9.01 -14.74
N TYR A 26 -13.00 -10.19 -14.61
CA TYR A 26 -11.68 -10.25 -13.97
C TYR A 26 -10.57 -9.64 -14.83
N GLY A 27 -10.73 -9.62 -16.16
CA GLY A 27 -9.88 -8.82 -17.04
C GLY A 27 -10.02 -7.32 -16.79
N ALA A 28 -11.25 -6.82 -16.65
CA ALA A 28 -11.49 -5.43 -16.28
C ALA A 28 -10.82 -5.10 -14.93
N LEU A 29 -10.94 -5.97 -13.92
CA LEU A 29 -10.24 -5.81 -12.65
C LEU A 29 -8.71 -5.79 -12.80
N GLY A 30 -8.15 -6.63 -13.67
CA GLY A 30 -6.73 -6.66 -13.99
C GLY A 30 -6.21 -5.35 -14.59
N CYS A 31 -7.05 -4.62 -15.34
CA CYS A 31 -6.72 -3.26 -15.80
C CYS A 31 -6.85 -2.22 -14.69
N LEU A 32 -7.87 -2.35 -13.84
CA LEU A 32 -8.23 -1.36 -12.83
C LEU A 32 -7.23 -1.33 -11.65
N HIS A 33 -6.81 -2.50 -11.16
CA HIS A 33 -5.94 -2.64 -9.98
C HIS A 33 -4.64 -1.82 -10.06
N PRO A 34 -3.78 -1.98 -11.09
CA PRO A 34 -2.53 -1.20 -11.18
C PRO A 34 -2.79 0.28 -11.49
N TYR A 35 -3.89 0.60 -12.19
CA TYR A 35 -4.17 1.97 -12.62
C TYR A 35 -4.59 2.88 -11.45
N ILE A 36 -5.32 2.36 -10.46
CA ILE A 36 -5.82 3.18 -9.33
C ILE A 36 -4.66 3.81 -8.55
N GLN A 37 -3.63 3.03 -8.23
CA GLN A 37 -2.43 3.51 -7.52
C GLN A 37 -1.76 4.65 -8.31
N LYS A 38 -1.53 4.43 -9.61
CA LYS A 38 -0.97 5.44 -10.53
C LYS A 38 -1.88 6.67 -10.66
N HIS A 39 -3.20 6.50 -10.66
CA HIS A 39 -4.13 7.59 -10.84
C HIS A 39 -4.19 8.52 -9.61
N MET A 40 -3.99 8.00 -8.39
CA MET A 40 -3.89 8.85 -7.19
C MET A 40 -2.73 9.83 -7.28
N THR A 41 -1.56 9.39 -7.76
CA THR A 41 -0.41 10.28 -7.94
C THR A 41 -0.61 11.26 -9.10
N LEU A 42 -1.17 10.80 -10.23
CA LEU A 42 -1.47 11.66 -11.40
C LEU A 42 -2.56 12.70 -11.15
N THR A 43 -3.42 12.51 -10.15
CA THR A 43 -4.45 13.49 -9.77
C THR A 43 -3.91 14.58 -8.84
N GLY A 44 -2.68 14.44 -8.33
CA GLY A 44 -2.05 15.41 -7.44
C GLY A 44 -2.35 15.21 -5.96
N LEU A 45 -2.84 14.03 -5.56
CA LEU A 45 -3.02 13.69 -4.16
C LEU A 45 -1.66 13.54 -3.48
N ASN A 46 -1.55 14.10 -2.27
CA ASN A 46 -0.38 13.90 -1.43
C ASN A 46 -0.24 12.42 -1.01
N TYR A 47 0.95 12.05 -0.52
CA TYR A 47 1.18 10.73 0.06
C TYR A 47 0.19 10.44 1.20
N TYR A 48 0.05 11.38 2.13
CA TYR A 48 -0.90 11.27 3.25
C TYR A 48 -2.36 11.16 2.78
N GLU A 49 -2.77 11.97 1.79
CA GLU A 49 -4.11 11.93 1.21
C GLU A 49 -4.39 10.57 0.53
N SER A 50 -3.42 10.04 -0.21
CA SER A 50 -3.51 8.73 -0.88
C SER A 50 -3.61 7.57 0.11
N GLN A 51 -2.85 7.62 1.21
CA GLN A 51 -2.96 6.65 2.30
C GLN A 51 -4.35 6.72 2.95
N LEU A 52 -4.87 7.93 3.19
CA LEU A 52 -6.19 8.13 3.79
C LEU A 52 -7.32 7.62 2.89
N VAL A 53 -7.23 7.82 1.57
CA VAL A 53 -8.15 7.23 0.59
C VAL A 53 -8.11 5.70 0.67
N THR A 54 -6.91 5.12 0.72
CA THR A 54 -6.70 3.67 0.78
C THR A 54 -7.19 3.06 2.10
N LEU A 55 -7.17 3.83 3.19
CA LEU A 55 -7.72 3.45 4.48
C LEU A 55 -9.26 3.48 4.50
N ILE A 56 -9.89 4.56 4.02
CA ILE A 56 -11.33 4.79 4.15
C ILE A 56 -12.14 4.02 3.11
N ALA A 57 -11.65 3.94 1.86
CA ALA A 57 -12.43 3.33 0.76
C ALA A 57 -12.89 1.89 1.04
N PRO A 58 -12.06 0.98 1.59
CA PRO A 58 -12.49 -0.37 1.93
C PRO A 58 -13.62 -0.44 2.98
N LEU A 59 -13.68 0.50 3.93
CA LEU A 59 -14.73 0.53 4.96
C LEU A 59 -16.10 0.88 4.36
N VAL A 60 -16.14 1.88 3.49
CA VAL A 60 -17.37 2.28 2.80
C VAL A 60 -17.78 1.19 1.81
N ALA A 61 -16.82 0.52 1.17
CA ALA A 61 -17.07 -0.56 0.22
C ALA A 61 -17.82 -1.76 0.84
N ILE A 62 -17.80 -1.94 2.17
CA ILE A 62 -18.58 -2.97 2.89
C ILE A 62 -20.07 -2.88 2.56
N LEU A 63 -20.59 -1.67 2.37
CA LEU A 63 -22.01 -1.42 2.12
C LEU A 63 -22.52 -2.17 0.88
N GLY A 64 -21.68 -2.32 -0.15
CA GLY A 64 -22.04 -3.02 -1.38
C GLY A 64 -22.42 -4.47 -1.14
N PRO A 65 -21.47 -5.35 -0.76
CA PRO A 65 -21.76 -6.73 -0.38
C PRO A 65 -22.83 -6.88 0.71
N LEU A 66 -22.81 -6.01 1.73
CA LEU A 66 -23.72 -6.10 2.88
C LEU A 66 -25.18 -5.83 2.53
N ILE A 67 -25.45 -4.94 1.57
CA ILE A 67 -26.81 -4.61 1.12
C ILE A 67 -27.26 -5.55 -0.01
N ILE A 68 -26.40 -5.76 -1.01
CA ILE A 68 -26.76 -6.46 -2.25
C ILE A 68 -26.92 -7.96 -2.02
N ALA A 69 -26.06 -8.59 -1.21
CA ALA A 69 -26.11 -10.05 -1.03
C ALA A 69 -27.39 -10.53 -0.29
N PRO A 70 -27.81 -9.93 0.83
CA PRO A 70 -29.08 -10.28 1.47
C PRO A 70 -30.30 -9.91 0.63
N LEU A 71 -30.22 -8.84 -0.18
CA LEU A 71 -31.29 -8.47 -1.11
C LEU A 71 -31.53 -9.58 -2.14
N VAL A 72 -30.47 -10.15 -2.71
CA VAL A 72 -30.57 -11.28 -3.66
C VAL A 72 -31.21 -12.50 -3.00
N ASP A 73 -30.74 -12.89 -1.82
CA ASP A 73 -31.29 -14.06 -1.12
C ASP A 73 -32.78 -13.85 -0.76
N ARG A 74 -33.19 -12.63 -0.39
CA ARG A 74 -34.61 -12.26 -0.16
C ARG A 74 -35.44 -12.34 -1.44
N LEU A 75 -34.91 -11.85 -2.56
CA LEU A 75 -35.58 -11.89 -3.86
C LEU A 75 -35.76 -13.33 -4.37
N ALA A 76 -34.85 -14.23 -3.98
CA ALA A 76 -34.92 -15.66 -4.22
C ALA A 76 -36.12 -16.31 -3.52
N GLY A 77 -36.37 -15.97 -2.25
CA GLY A 77 -37.47 -16.52 -1.47
C GLY A 77 -38.87 -16.11 -1.96
N ARG A 78 -39.01 -15.04 -2.73
CA ARG A 78 -40.31 -14.55 -3.25
C ARG A 78 -40.72 -15.16 -4.60
N SER A 79 -39.75 -15.52 -5.46
CA SER A 79 -40.01 -16.08 -6.79
C SER A 79 -38.78 -16.82 -7.31
N GLY A 80 -38.76 -18.15 -7.13
CA GLY A 80 -37.63 -19.00 -7.53
C GLY A 80 -37.41 -19.05 -9.04
N THR A 81 -38.48 -18.98 -9.84
CA THR A 81 -38.42 -19.09 -11.32
C THR A 81 -37.77 -17.87 -11.98
N ALA A 82 -37.89 -16.69 -11.39
CA ALA A 82 -37.28 -15.45 -11.89
C ALA A 82 -35.91 -15.14 -11.26
N PHE A 83 -35.42 -15.97 -10.33
CA PHE A 83 -34.21 -15.70 -9.57
C PHE A 83 -32.98 -15.52 -10.48
N GLY A 84 -32.74 -16.45 -11.42
CA GLY A 84 -31.60 -16.37 -12.33
C GLY A 84 -31.60 -15.08 -13.17
N LYS A 85 -32.79 -14.62 -13.61
CA LYS A 85 -32.93 -13.36 -14.34
C LYS A 85 -32.59 -12.16 -13.44
N ARG A 86 -33.07 -12.13 -12.19
CA ARG A 86 -32.79 -11.06 -11.23
C ARG A 86 -31.32 -10.99 -10.83
N LEU A 87 -30.68 -12.15 -10.63
CA LEU A 87 -29.26 -12.24 -10.30
C LEU A 87 -28.39 -11.64 -11.43
N ARG A 88 -28.67 -11.99 -12.69
CA ARG A 88 -27.98 -11.40 -13.86
C ARG A 88 -28.20 -9.90 -13.96
N LEU A 89 -29.44 -9.45 -13.84
CA LEU A 89 -29.79 -8.04 -13.95
C LEU A 89 -29.07 -7.22 -12.88
N LEU A 90 -29.06 -7.71 -11.63
CA LEU A 90 -28.41 -7.01 -10.53
C LEU A 90 -26.90 -6.98 -10.69
N ALA A 91 -26.27 -8.08 -11.12
CA ALA A 91 -24.84 -8.12 -11.40
C ALA A 91 -24.45 -7.17 -12.54
N ALA A 92 -25.24 -7.13 -13.62
CA ALA A 92 -25.04 -6.20 -14.73
C ALA A 92 -25.21 -4.74 -14.28
N LEU A 93 -26.24 -4.43 -13.49
CA LEU A 93 -26.48 -3.08 -12.96
C LEU A 93 -25.34 -2.63 -12.03
N CYS A 94 -24.83 -3.51 -11.17
CA CYS A 94 -23.68 -3.18 -10.32
C CYS A 94 -22.41 -2.95 -11.14
N MET A 95 -22.18 -3.74 -12.20
CA MET A 95 -21.05 -3.49 -13.13
C MET A 95 -21.18 -2.14 -13.83
N ILE A 96 -22.35 -1.81 -14.38
CA ILE A 96 -22.59 -0.53 -15.05
C ILE A 96 -22.39 0.64 -14.08
N LEU A 97 -22.93 0.53 -12.86
CA LEU A 97 -22.79 1.59 -11.87
C LEU A 97 -21.33 1.76 -11.41
N SER A 98 -20.58 0.66 -11.27
CA SER A 98 -19.14 0.71 -11.01
C SER A 98 -18.40 1.44 -12.16
N VAL A 99 -18.69 1.10 -13.42
CA VAL A 99 -18.10 1.78 -14.59
C VAL A 99 -18.42 3.26 -14.61
N VAL A 100 -19.66 3.65 -14.32
CA VAL A 100 -20.07 5.06 -14.28
C VAL A 100 -19.27 5.81 -13.21
N LEU A 101 -19.19 5.27 -11.99
CA LEU A 101 -18.48 5.92 -10.88
C LEU A 101 -16.97 6.04 -11.14
N TYR A 102 -16.33 5.00 -11.68
CA TYR A 102 -14.91 5.06 -12.06
C TYR A 102 -14.66 5.98 -13.25
N SER A 103 -15.61 6.07 -14.19
CA SER A 103 -15.49 7.01 -15.31
C SER A 103 -15.60 8.46 -14.82
N VAL A 104 -16.50 8.75 -13.88
CA VAL A 104 -16.57 10.05 -13.21
C VAL A 104 -15.28 10.31 -12.42
N LEU A 105 -14.75 9.32 -11.69
CA LEU A 105 -13.47 9.42 -10.99
C LEU A 105 -12.34 9.82 -11.93
N PHE A 106 -12.19 9.14 -13.06
CA PHE A 106 -11.04 9.32 -13.95
C PHE A 106 -11.08 10.59 -14.81
N PHE A 107 -12.27 11.09 -15.13
CA PHE A 107 -12.45 12.19 -16.09
C PHE A 107 -13.03 13.48 -15.53
N VAL A 108 -13.81 13.40 -14.44
CA VAL A 108 -14.55 14.56 -13.91
C VAL A 108 -13.86 15.13 -12.67
N VAL A 109 -13.14 14.32 -11.90
CA VAL A 109 -12.42 14.80 -10.72
C VAL A 109 -11.34 15.81 -11.16
N PRO A 110 -11.35 17.05 -10.63
CA PRO A 110 -10.37 18.06 -10.99
C PRO A 110 -8.98 17.60 -10.53
N ARG A 111 -7.97 17.82 -11.39
CA ARG A 111 -6.58 17.55 -11.03
C ARG A 111 -6.01 18.73 -10.26
N VAL A 112 -5.16 18.44 -9.30
CA VAL A 112 -4.39 19.44 -8.57
C VAL A 112 -2.95 19.36 -9.06
N GLU A 113 -2.46 20.41 -9.70
CA GLU A 113 -1.05 20.47 -10.07
C GLU A 113 -0.29 21.17 -8.93
N ARG A 114 0.59 20.42 -8.26
CA ARG A 114 1.50 20.94 -7.25
C ARG A 114 2.86 21.12 -7.94
N GLN A 115 3.10 22.31 -8.48
CA GLN A 115 4.38 22.63 -9.13
C GLN A 115 5.29 23.37 -8.16
N GLU A 116 6.56 23.01 -8.12
CA GLU A 116 7.59 23.82 -7.45
C GLU A 116 7.65 25.18 -8.15
N SER A 117 7.27 26.24 -7.44
CA SER A 117 7.04 27.56 -8.03
C SER A 117 8.30 28.41 -8.09
N SER A 118 9.12 28.31 -7.05
CA SER A 118 10.40 28.97 -6.90
C SER A 118 11.14 28.34 -5.73
N ARG A 119 12.45 28.15 -5.85
CA ARG A 119 13.31 27.94 -4.67
C ARG A 119 13.50 29.32 -4.07
N SER A 120 12.86 29.60 -2.94
CA SER A 120 13.02 30.88 -2.24
C SER A 120 14.47 31.03 -1.82
N GLU A 121 15.02 32.23 -1.97
CA GLU A 121 16.34 32.53 -1.42
C GLU A 121 16.30 32.43 0.11
N VAL A 122 17.40 31.93 0.67
CA VAL A 122 17.57 31.72 2.11
C VAL A 122 18.92 32.27 2.52
N SER A 123 18.94 33.11 3.54
CA SER A 123 20.17 33.54 4.20
C SER A 123 20.15 33.20 5.70
N PHE A 124 21.32 32.88 6.22
CA PHE A 124 21.55 32.68 7.64
C PHE A 124 22.21 33.92 8.21
N ALA A 125 21.70 34.45 9.32
CA ALA A 125 22.30 35.58 10.01
C ALA A 125 22.45 35.31 11.50
N CYS A 126 23.57 35.72 12.09
CA CYS A 126 23.89 35.44 13.48
C CYS A 126 24.55 36.65 14.17
N ASP A 127 24.20 36.87 15.42
CA ASP A 127 24.76 37.87 16.33
C ASP A 127 25.01 37.27 17.72
N TYR A 128 25.33 38.13 18.69
CA TYR A 128 25.56 37.70 20.07
C TYR A 128 24.31 37.09 20.72
N ASP A 129 23.12 37.59 20.37
CA ASP A 129 21.85 37.22 20.98
C ASP A 129 21.26 35.94 20.37
N GLY A 130 21.62 35.60 19.14
CA GLY A 130 21.22 34.34 18.51
C GLY A 130 21.42 34.29 16.99
N ALA A 131 20.92 33.22 16.38
CA ALA A 131 20.86 33.06 14.92
C ALA A 131 19.42 33.09 14.40
N ILE A 132 19.25 33.61 13.18
CA ILE A 132 17.98 33.76 12.49
C ILE A 132 18.17 33.34 11.04
N ILE A 133 17.25 32.55 10.51
CA ILE A 133 17.13 32.27 9.09
C ILE A 133 16.14 33.26 8.46
N PHE A 134 16.57 33.89 7.39
CA PHE A 134 15.71 34.68 6.51
C PHE A 134 15.34 33.83 5.30
N GLN A 135 14.05 33.58 5.10
CA GLN A 135 13.53 32.91 3.90
C GLN A 135 12.61 33.85 3.14
N GLN A 136 12.78 33.96 1.83
CA GLN A 136 11.89 34.78 1.01
C GLN A 136 10.46 34.23 1.03
N ARG A 137 9.46 35.10 1.19
CA ARG A 137 8.04 34.72 1.18
C ARG A 137 7.62 34.21 -0.19
N CYS A 138 6.75 33.20 -0.20
CA CYS A 138 6.20 32.68 -1.45
C CYS A 138 5.31 33.73 -2.16
N SER A 139 5.53 33.92 -3.46
CA SER A 139 5.06 35.04 -4.29
C SER A 139 3.52 35.25 -4.30
N GLU A 140 2.72 34.18 -4.19
CA GLU A 140 1.25 34.29 -4.37
C GLU A 140 0.50 34.62 -3.06
N GLU A 141 0.94 34.16 -1.89
CA GLU A 141 0.22 34.37 -0.61
C GLU A 141 0.97 35.26 0.40
N ARG A 142 2.26 35.55 0.18
CA ARG A 142 3.12 36.34 1.09
C ARG A 142 3.08 35.87 2.55
N THR A 143 2.73 34.61 2.79
CA THR A 143 2.70 33.99 4.10
C THR A 143 3.99 33.22 4.38
N CYS A 144 4.41 33.23 5.64
CA CYS A 144 5.51 32.40 6.09
C CYS A 144 5.03 30.98 6.34
N TYR A 145 5.86 29.99 5.99
CA TYR A 145 5.62 28.61 6.36
C TYR A 145 5.59 28.49 7.89
N GLN A 146 4.56 27.82 8.42
CA GLN A 146 4.38 27.61 9.86
C GLN A 146 4.55 26.12 10.18
N TRP A 147 5.65 25.77 10.84
CA TRP A 147 5.84 24.43 11.38
C TRP A 147 4.92 24.19 12.58
N LYS A 148 4.26 23.02 12.61
CA LYS A 148 3.38 22.61 13.74
C LYS A 148 4.15 22.28 15.02
N ARG A 149 5.46 22.01 14.91
CA ARG A 149 6.40 21.69 16.00
C ARG A 149 7.79 22.23 15.62
N GLU A 150 8.66 22.40 16.60
CA GLU A 150 10.08 22.73 16.37
C GLU A 150 10.71 21.65 15.47
N LYS A 151 11.39 22.09 14.40
CA LYS A 151 12.04 21.18 13.45
C LYS A 151 13.50 21.05 13.82
N ILE A 152 13.94 19.81 14.06
CA ILE A 152 15.34 19.47 14.34
C ILE A 152 15.93 18.95 13.03
N GLY A 153 17.09 19.46 12.65
CA GLY A 153 17.77 19.02 11.44
C GLY A 153 19.16 19.64 11.32
N HIS A 154 19.72 19.55 10.13
CA HIS A 154 21.01 20.12 9.81
C HIS A 154 20.88 21.33 8.88
N LEU A 155 21.88 22.21 8.94
CA LEU A 155 22.02 23.34 8.05
C LEU A 155 23.47 23.35 7.54
N THR A 156 23.64 23.41 6.22
CA THR A 156 24.96 23.49 5.60
C THR A 156 25.21 24.94 5.20
N LEU A 157 26.16 25.59 5.85
CA LEU A 157 26.52 26.99 5.60
C LEU A 157 27.75 27.11 4.70
N THR A 158 27.70 28.09 3.80
CA THR A 158 28.78 28.47 2.88
C THR A 158 28.92 29.98 2.81
N ASN A 159 30.07 30.45 2.32
CA ASN A 159 30.32 31.88 2.04
C ASN A 159 29.98 32.82 3.21
N CYS A 160 30.45 32.52 4.42
CA CYS A 160 30.19 33.37 5.58
C CYS A 160 31.04 34.65 5.57
N SER A 161 30.41 35.80 5.77
CA SER A 161 31.09 37.09 5.88
C SER A 161 30.48 38.00 6.95
N TYR A 162 31.22 39.02 7.36
CA TYR A 162 30.67 40.07 8.20
C TYR A 162 29.87 41.04 7.34
N THR A 163 28.60 41.26 7.68
CA THR A 163 27.69 42.16 6.96
C THR A 163 26.99 43.14 7.92
N CYS A 164 26.59 44.29 7.38
CA CYS A 164 25.64 45.18 8.06
C CYS A 164 24.23 44.75 7.64
N GLN A 165 23.30 44.64 8.60
CA GLN A 165 21.93 44.18 8.35
C GLN A 165 21.27 44.90 7.15
N LYS A 166 21.27 44.24 5.98
CA LYS A 166 20.57 44.58 4.75
C LYS A 166 20.03 43.26 4.16
N PRO A 167 18.71 43.10 3.97
CA PRO A 167 18.11 41.81 3.63
C PRO A 167 18.24 41.37 2.16
N VAL A 168 18.81 42.20 1.27
CA VAL A 168 18.75 41.98 -0.20
C VAL A 168 20.13 42.06 -0.87
N GLU A 169 21.15 42.55 -0.17
CA GLU A 169 22.48 42.75 -0.74
C GLU A 169 23.53 42.08 0.13
N PHE A 170 24.07 40.96 -0.35
CA PHE A 170 25.25 40.34 0.22
C PHE A 170 26.47 41.20 -0.12
N GLU A 171 26.91 42.01 0.84
CA GLU A 171 28.09 42.85 0.72
C GLU A 171 29.15 42.34 1.69
N ASN A 172 30.23 41.78 1.15
CA ASN A 172 31.33 41.30 1.99
C ASN A 172 32.09 42.51 2.57
N LEU A 173 31.87 42.77 3.86
CA LEU A 173 32.51 43.87 4.59
C LEU A 173 33.68 43.41 5.45
N ASN A 174 34.28 42.26 5.13
CA ASN A 174 35.45 41.75 5.83
C ASN A 174 36.60 42.78 5.78
N HIS A 175 37.34 42.90 6.87
CA HIS A 175 38.52 43.75 6.90
C HIS A 175 39.62 43.20 5.98
N PRO A 176 40.43 44.05 5.32
CA PRO A 176 41.52 43.60 4.43
C PRO A 176 42.55 42.68 5.10
N TYR A 177 42.67 42.76 6.42
CA TYR A 177 43.56 41.95 7.25
C TYR A 177 42.84 40.83 8.02
N THR A 178 41.65 40.42 7.58
CA THR A 178 40.97 39.24 8.11
C THR A 178 41.75 37.98 7.69
N LYS A 179 42.28 37.24 8.67
CA LYS A 179 43.22 36.14 8.42
C LYS A 179 42.46 34.89 7.90
N GLY A 180 42.30 34.78 6.58
CA GLY A 180 41.56 33.71 5.92
C GLY A 180 41.09 33.99 4.49
N LEU A 181 41.30 35.22 3.99
CA LEU A 181 41.19 35.58 2.57
C LEU A 181 42.60 35.74 1.98
N ILE A 182 42.99 34.86 1.06
CA ILE A 182 44.22 35.03 0.28
C ILE A 182 43.95 36.10 -0.79
N LEU A 183 44.65 37.23 -0.74
CA LEU A 183 44.63 38.23 -1.81
C LEU A 183 44.99 37.59 -3.17
N PRO A 184 44.39 38.02 -4.30
CA PRO A 184 44.72 37.46 -5.60
C PRO A 184 46.15 37.85 -6.02
N SER A 185 46.91 36.79 -6.32
CA SER A 185 48.03 36.67 -7.27
C SER A 185 48.53 37.97 -7.92
N SER A 186 49.67 38.45 -7.45
CA SER A 186 50.70 38.96 -8.37
C SER A 186 51.80 37.91 -8.45
N THR A 187 51.71 37.16 -9.54
CA THR A 187 52.77 36.52 -10.33
C THR A 187 54.18 36.43 -9.72
N GLU A 188 54.68 35.19 -9.81
CA GLU A 188 56.08 34.77 -9.94
C GLU A 188 56.89 34.38 -8.70
N SER A 189 56.99 33.05 -8.59
CA SER A 189 58.20 32.25 -8.38
C SER A 189 58.80 32.12 -6.98
N SER A 190 58.66 30.89 -6.50
CA SER A 190 59.50 30.15 -5.56
C SER A 190 61.00 30.32 -5.77
N VAL A 191 61.74 30.57 -4.69
CA VAL A 191 63.09 30.04 -4.38
C VAL A 191 63.21 30.11 -2.85
N GLU A 192 63.09 29.02 -2.09
CA GLU A 192 64.18 28.18 -1.55
C GLU A 192 65.41 28.94 -1.02
N ASP A 193 65.76 28.66 0.23
CA ASP A 193 66.91 29.18 0.97
C ASP A 193 68.24 28.81 0.28
N GLU A 194 69.23 29.72 0.31
CA GLU A 194 70.63 29.43 0.70
C GLU A 194 71.53 30.68 0.66
N ASP A 195 72.39 30.79 1.67
CA ASP A 195 73.38 31.84 1.96
C ASP A 195 74.37 32.13 0.82
N TYR A 196 74.71 33.39 0.57
CA TYR A 196 76.07 33.82 0.22
C TYR A 196 76.29 35.32 0.49
N ASP A 197 77.37 35.61 1.21
CA ASP A 197 77.88 36.93 1.60
C ASP A 197 78.84 37.48 0.52
N PHE A 198 78.67 38.75 0.09
CA PHE A 198 79.79 39.65 -0.23
C PHE A 198 79.35 41.12 -0.44
N ASN A 199 80.19 42.02 0.09
CA ASN A 199 80.13 43.47 0.12
C ASN A 199 80.02 44.18 -1.25
N ASP A 200 79.40 45.37 -1.31
CA ASP A 200 80.07 46.64 -1.65
C ASP A 200 79.17 47.89 -1.54
N GLU A 201 79.83 49.04 -1.37
CA GLU A 201 79.46 50.37 -0.87
C GLU A 201 78.26 51.18 -1.46
N PRO A 202 77.81 52.26 -0.77
CA PRO A 202 76.57 52.99 -1.05
C PRO A 202 76.75 54.25 -1.93
N LEU A 203 75.78 54.56 -2.80
CA LEU A 203 75.67 55.87 -3.48
C LEU A 203 74.20 56.34 -3.62
N PRO A 204 73.94 57.65 -3.70
CA PRO A 204 72.88 58.32 -2.94
C PRO A 204 71.57 58.52 -3.70
N ALA A 205 70.49 58.65 -2.93
CA ALA A 205 69.19 59.11 -3.40
C ALA A 205 69.21 60.59 -3.80
N PRO A 206 68.43 61.02 -4.82
CA PRO A 206 67.95 62.38 -4.91
C PRO A 206 66.63 62.53 -4.14
N GLU A 207 66.57 63.65 -3.43
CA GLU A 207 65.52 64.06 -2.51
C GLU A 207 64.15 64.35 -3.15
N ASN A 208 63.17 64.36 -2.25
CA ASN A 208 61.94 65.15 -2.25
C ASN A 208 60.74 64.65 -3.05
N ILE A 209 59.85 63.88 -2.38
CA ILE A 209 58.40 64.16 -2.39
C ILE A 209 57.79 63.89 -1.00
N ARG A 210 57.14 64.96 -0.48
CA ARG A 210 56.20 65.10 0.65
C ARG A 210 55.73 63.83 1.38
N GLN A 211 55.95 63.81 2.69
CA GLN A 211 55.21 62.98 3.64
C GLN A 211 53.77 63.51 3.77
N GLU A 212 52.79 62.76 3.25
CA GLU A 212 51.43 62.77 3.78
C GLU A 212 51.39 61.99 5.11
N PRO A 213 50.49 62.33 6.05
CA PRO A 213 50.44 61.66 7.34
C PRO A 213 50.06 60.19 7.10
N LYS A 214 51.03 59.28 7.28
CA LYS A 214 50.76 57.85 7.37
C LYS A 214 49.79 57.65 8.53
N VAL A 215 48.52 57.37 8.22
CA VAL A 215 47.60 56.71 9.16
C VAL A 215 48.32 55.44 9.58
N GLN A 216 48.72 55.37 10.86
CA GLN A 216 49.23 54.13 11.42
C GLN A 216 48.06 53.14 11.43
N VAL A 217 48.01 52.29 10.41
CA VAL A 217 47.11 51.14 10.37
C VAL A 217 47.65 50.14 11.40
N ASP A 218 46.86 49.88 12.43
CA ASP A 218 47.12 48.86 13.42
C ASP A 218 47.04 47.48 12.73
N ASN A 219 48.20 46.86 12.50
CA ASN A 219 48.37 45.61 11.75
C ASN A 219 47.96 44.35 12.56
N THR A 220 47.06 44.49 13.53
CA THR A 220 46.57 43.35 14.30
C THR A 220 45.57 42.54 13.47
N PRO A 221 45.80 41.24 13.26
CA PRO A 221 44.95 40.41 12.42
C PRO A 221 43.56 40.26 13.05
N ILE A 222 42.51 40.49 12.26
CA ILE A 222 41.12 40.30 12.68
C ILE A 222 40.74 38.83 12.41
N PRO A 223 40.10 38.13 13.38
CA PRO A 223 39.66 36.76 13.17
C PRO A 223 38.54 36.66 12.13
N VAL A 224 38.51 35.53 11.42
CA VAL A 224 37.43 35.17 10.49
C VAL A 224 36.10 34.98 11.22
N PRO A 225 34.95 35.01 10.53
CA PRO A 225 33.66 34.77 11.16
C PRO A 225 33.63 33.45 11.95
N HIS A 226 33.27 33.55 13.23
CA HIS A 226 33.12 32.41 14.14
C HIS A 226 31.65 32.21 14.48
N ILE A 227 31.18 30.97 14.39
CA ILE A 227 29.81 30.57 14.74
C ILE A 227 29.91 29.56 15.88
N CYS A 228 29.38 29.90 17.06
CA CYS A 228 29.50 29.07 18.26
C CYS A 228 28.18 28.35 18.59
N GLU A 229 28.26 27.02 18.71
CA GLU A 229 27.15 26.14 19.07
C GLU A 229 27.11 25.89 20.58
N HIS A 230 25.95 26.09 21.19
CA HIS A 230 25.67 25.89 22.61
C HIS A 230 24.79 24.64 22.79
N LYS A 231 25.39 23.48 23.07
CA LYS A 231 24.66 22.22 23.32
C LYS A 231 24.07 22.09 24.73
N GLY A 232 23.42 23.14 25.22
CA GLY A 232 22.71 23.14 26.51
C GLY A 232 23.60 23.07 27.77
N ASP A 233 24.93 23.04 27.62
CA ASP A 233 25.91 23.04 28.70
C ASP A 233 26.93 24.19 28.44
N PRO A 234 27.04 25.21 29.30
CA PRO A 234 27.87 26.39 29.05
C PRO A 234 29.38 26.10 29.01
N GLU A 235 29.82 24.91 29.42
CA GLU A 235 31.23 24.50 29.38
C GLU A 235 31.64 23.78 28.08
N LYS A 236 30.70 23.55 27.13
CA LYS A 236 30.98 22.92 25.82
C LYS A 236 30.50 23.79 24.67
N GLU A 237 31.02 25.01 24.60
CA GLU A 237 30.88 25.87 23.44
C GLU A 237 31.81 25.39 22.31
N LEU A 238 31.23 24.96 21.19
CA LEU A 238 31.99 24.58 20.00
C LEU A 238 31.91 25.69 18.96
N CYS A 239 33.00 26.43 18.79
CA CYS A 239 33.08 27.51 17.81
C CYS A 239 33.70 27.04 16.50
N HIS A 240 32.95 27.18 15.41
CA HIS A 240 33.40 26.91 14.06
C HIS A 240 33.90 28.20 13.41
N ALA A 241 35.11 28.18 12.86
CA ALA A 241 35.68 29.29 12.11
C ALA A 241 35.48 29.05 10.61
N TYR A 242 34.84 29.97 9.89
CA TYR A 242 34.76 29.86 8.43
C TYR A 242 36.06 30.37 7.79
N THR A 243 36.73 29.51 7.03
CA THR A 243 37.93 29.86 6.26
C THR A 243 37.71 29.54 4.80
N SER A 244 38.49 30.13 3.87
CA SER A 244 38.41 29.77 2.45
C SER A 244 38.73 28.29 2.16
N ALA A 245 39.33 27.58 3.12
CA ALA A 245 39.65 26.15 3.02
C ALA A 245 38.50 25.24 3.53
N SER A 246 37.58 25.77 4.34
CA SER A 246 36.35 25.06 4.71
C SER A 246 35.29 25.32 3.64
N GLU A 247 35.15 24.40 2.69
CA GLU A 247 34.17 24.54 1.60
C GLU A 247 32.72 24.67 2.12
N SER A 248 32.37 23.97 3.21
CA SER A 248 31.06 24.05 3.86
C SER A 248 31.09 23.71 5.36
N LEU A 249 30.10 24.21 6.10
CA LEU A 249 29.92 24.01 7.55
C LEU A 249 28.56 23.35 7.81
N LYS A 250 28.53 22.05 8.16
CA LYS A 250 27.28 21.35 8.54
C LYS A 250 27.03 21.49 10.04
N LEU A 251 25.97 22.20 10.41
CA LEU A 251 25.59 22.49 11.80
C LEU A 251 24.25 21.81 12.14
N ALA A 252 24.11 21.29 13.35
CA ALA A 252 22.83 20.76 13.85
C ALA A 252 22.03 21.88 14.52
N THR A 253 20.76 22.03 14.20
CA THR A 253 19.96 23.17 14.68
C THR A 253 18.49 22.82 14.92
N VAL A 254 17.84 23.64 15.74
CA VAL A 254 16.40 23.61 15.99
C VAL A 254 15.79 24.90 15.44
N LEU A 255 14.92 24.75 14.44
CA LEU A 255 14.21 25.85 13.79
C LEU A 255 12.84 26.09 14.47
N ARG A 256 12.58 27.33 14.87
CA ARG A 256 11.30 27.78 15.46
C ARG A 256 10.40 28.49 14.44
N SER A 257 9.14 28.70 14.81
CA SER A 257 8.15 29.41 13.99
C SER A 257 8.53 30.87 13.72
N ALA A 258 8.04 31.42 12.60
CA ALA A 258 8.33 32.81 12.21
C ALA A 258 7.91 33.83 13.27
N VAL A 259 8.74 34.84 13.52
CA VAL A 259 8.51 35.93 14.50
C VAL A 259 8.33 37.29 13.80
N ASN A 260 7.75 37.30 12.60
CA ASN A 260 7.58 38.55 11.84
C ASN A 260 6.66 39.54 12.56
N GLU A 261 7.14 40.77 12.80
CA GLU A 261 6.30 41.89 13.24
C GLU A 261 5.56 42.50 12.04
N GLU A 262 4.24 42.64 12.14
CA GLU A 262 3.34 43.05 11.04
C GLU A 262 3.50 44.53 10.61
N ASN A 263 4.25 45.36 11.35
CA ASN A 263 4.32 46.82 11.16
C ASN A 263 5.57 47.36 10.45
N GLU A 264 6.56 46.52 10.11
CA GLU A 264 7.78 46.97 9.42
C GLU A 264 7.63 46.83 7.90
N THR A 265 7.67 47.92 7.15
CA THR A 265 7.51 47.91 5.68
C THR A 265 8.62 47.15 4.95
N HIS A 266 9.75 46.85 5.60
CA HIS A 266 10.85 46.04 5.08
C HIS A 266 10.77 44.56 5.49
N SER A 267 9.97 44.19 6.50
CA SER A 267 9.70 42.78 6.87
C SER A 267 8.67 42.10 5.96
N ALA A 268 8.16 42.85 4.95
CA ALA A 268 7.05 42.45 4.10
C ALA A 268 7.38 41.33 3.11
N GLU A 269 8.66 41.07 2.80
CA GLU A 269 9.09 40.10 1.77
C GLU A 269 9.79 38.86 2.32
N TRP A 270 10.24 38.87 3.59
CA TRP A 270 11.02 37.78 4.19
C TRP A 270 10.37 37.23 5.46
N CYS A 271 10.69 35.98 5.78
CA CYS A 271 10.27 35.25 6.96
C CYS A 271 11.46 35.04 7.90
N ARG A 272 11.29 35.44 9.17
CA ARG A 272 12.35 35.41 10.18
C ARG A 272 12.13 34.23 11.11
N TYR A 273 12.97 33.22 10.99
CA TYR A 273 12.89 32.00 11.79
C TYR A 273 14.07 31.93 12.77
N PRO A 274 13.85 32.07 14.08
CA PRO A 274 14.92 32.01 15.06
C PRO A 274 15.41 30.57 15.23
N LEU A 275 16.71 30.44 15.45
CA LEU A 275 17.40 29.19 15.74
C LEU A 275 17.84 29.17 17.20
N ASP A 276 17.76 27.99 17.82
CA ASP A 276 18.29 27.79 19.17
C ASP A 276 19.75 27.35 19.16
N GLY A 277 20.52 27.83 20.14
CA GLY A 277 21.84 27.31 20.46
C GLY A 277 22.99 27.89 19.63
N PHE A 278 22.84 29.07 19.03
CA PHE A 278 23.91 29.74 18.29
C PHE A 278 24.24 31.11 18.89
N SER A 279 25.51 31.48 18.90
CA SER A 279 25.97 32.84 19.18
C SER A 279 27.18 33.15 18.30
N CYS A 280 27.27 34.39 17.84
CA CYS A 280 28.38 34.88 17.02
C CYS A 280 28.97 36.15 17.61
N ASP A 281 30.22 36.06 18.05
CA ASP A 281 30.96 37.22 18.54
C ASP A 281 31.65 37.95 17.39
N ILE A 282 31.41 39.26 17.30
CA ILE A 282 31.94 40.11 16.23
C ILE A 282 32.95 41.09 16.86
N PRO A 283 34.24 41.04 16.48
CA PRO A 283 35.26 41.90 17.07
C PRO A 283 34.95 43.40 16.92
N GLU A 284 35.19 44.21 17.96
CA GLU A 284 34.93 45.66 17.95
C GLU A 284 35.64 46.41 16.81
N LYS A 285 36.84 45.94 16.42
CA LYS A 285 37.59 46.51 15.28
C LYS A 285 36.85 46.29 13.95
N GLN A 286 36.24 45.13 13.76
CA GLN A 286 35.43 44.80 12.61
C GLN A 286 34.15 45.64 12.60
N ILE A 287 33.50 45.83 13.75
CA ILE A 287 32.32 46.70 13.90
C ILE A 287 32.64 48.14 13.49
N THR A 288 33.79 48.66 13.93
CA THR A 288 34.24 50.02 13.60
C THR A 288 34.50 50.17 12.11
N TRP A 289 35.15 49.17 11.50
CA TRP A 289 35.41 49.11 10.06
C TRP A 289 34.12 49.12 9.22
N MET A 290 33.15 48.26 9.57
CA MET A 290 31.87 48.18 8.85
C MET A 290 31.08 49.50 8.92
N LYS A 291 31.08 50.18 10.07
CA LYS A 291 30.45 51.49 10.25
C LYS A 291 31.12 52.59 9.40
N LEU A 292 32.45 52.54 9.24
CA LEU A 292 33.20 53.48 8.40
C LEU A 292 32.92 53.27 6.91
N LEU A 293 32.90 52.01 6.44
CA LEU A 293 32.62 51.66 5.05
C LEU A 293 31.21 52.02 4.60
N THR A 294 30.21 51.72 5.44
CA THR A 294 28.80 51.89 5.09
C THR A 294 28.32 53.34 5.21
N ASN A 295 29.17 54.26 5.72
CA ASN A 295 28.87 55.67 5.94
C ASN A 295 27.51 55.92 6.64
N SER A 296 27.13 55.00 7.53
CA SER A 296 25.83 54.98 8.22
C SER A 296 26.02 54.59 9.67
N SER A 297 25.50 55.41 10.58
CA SER A 297 25.51 55.14 12.02
C SER A 297 24.58 53.99 12.42
N ASN A 298 23.67 53.58 11.54
CA ASN A 298 22.61 52.61 11.82
C ASN A 298 22.96 51.17 11.38
N CYS A 299 24.24 50.86 11.09
CA CYS A 299 24.66 49.49 10.81
C CYS A 299 24.60 48.63 12.08
N ILE A 300 23.73 47.61 12.05
CA ILE A 300 23.73 46.51 13.03
C ILE A 300 24.60 45.39 12.45
N PRO A 301 25.76 45.09 13.07
CA PRO A 301 26.69 44.10 12.56
C PRO A 301 26.16 42.69 12.77
N LYS A 302 26.22 41.85 11.74
CA LYS A 302 25.85 40.42 11.80
C LYS A 302 26.86 39.59 11.01
N VAL A 303 26.95 38.31 11.35
CA VAL A 303 27.60 37.31 10.48
C VAL A 303 26.52 36.75 9.57
N GLU A 304 26.69 36.88 8.26
CA GLU A 304 25.75 36.36 7.27
C GLU A 304 26.41 35.28 6.41
N CYS A 305 25.70 34.17 6.23
CA CYS A 305 26.16 33.02 5.44
C CYS A 305 25.06 32.61 4.45
N GLU A 306 25.48 32.06 3.32
CA GLU A 306 24.58 31.37 2.39
C GLU A 306 24.28 29.97 2.92
N VAL A 307 23.05 29.50 2.70
CA VAL A 307 22.67 28.12 2.99
C VAL A 307 22.83 27.30 1.72
N HIS A 308 23.73 26.32 1.74
CA HIS A 308 23.96 25.41 0.62
C HIS A 308 22.87 24.34 0.57
N ASP A 309 22.23 24.17 -0.60
CA ASP A 309 21.16 23.20 -0.86
C ASP A 309 20.09 23.12 0.25
N PRO A 310 19.41 24.23 0.58
CA PRO A 310 18.47 24.29 1.71
C PRO A 310 17.28 23.32 1.58
N TYR A 311 16.96 22.87 0.37
CA TYR A 311 15.78 22.07 0.06
C TYR A 311 16.07 20.64 -0.39
N ASP A 312 17.29 20.35 -0.84
CA ASP A 312 17.62 19.06 -1.47
C ASP A 312 18.17 18.02 -0.47
N ASP A 313 18.64 18.45 0.72
CA ASP A 313 19.02 17.55 1.81
C ASP A 313 17.79 17.19 2.66
N GLU A 314 17.44 15.89 2.75
CA GLU A 314 16.31 15.41 3.56
C GLU A 314 16.48 15.73 5.06
N GLU A 315 17.73 15.83 5.52
CA GLU A 315 18.06 16.23 6.90
C GLU A 315 18.00 17.75 7.09
N SER A 316 17.81 18.54 6.03
CA SER A 316 17.71 20.00 6.13
C SER A 316 16.50 20.43 6.93
N VAL A 317 16.68 21.43 7.78
CA VAL A 317 15.56 22.08 8.50
C VAL A 317 14.56 22.78 7.58
N LEU A 318 14.95 23.09 6.33
CA LEU A 318 14.12 23.84 5.37
C LEU A 318 13.49 22.98 4.26
N SER A 319 13.76 21.67 4.23
CA SER A 319 13.27 20.74 3.19
C SER A 319 11.74 20.79 2.97
N GLU A 320 10.96 21.02 4.03
CA GLU A 320 9.49 21.10 3.96
C GLU A 320 8.93 22.48 3.58
N SER A 321 9.78 23.51 3.49
CA SER A 321 9.37 24.91 3.29
C SER A 321 9.48 25.39 1.84
N VAL A 322 9.62 24.47 0.88
CA VAL A 322 9.66 24.79 -0.55
C VAL A 322 8.36 25.46 -0.98
N CYS A 323 8.46 26.57 -1.71
CA CYS A 323 7.29 27.27 -2.23
C CYS A 323 6.63 26.46 -3.35
N MET A 324 5.51 25.82 -3.01
CA MET A 324 4.67 25.09 -3.96
C MET A 324 3.56 25.99 -4.50
N ARG A 325 3.41 26.05 -5.83
CA ARG A 325 2.23 26.63 -6.47
C ARG A 325 1.19 25.53 -6.65
N ILE A 326 0.04 25.72 -6.03
CA ILE A 326 -1.08 24.78 -6.08
C ILE A 326 -2.09 25.32 -7.09
N VAL A 327 -2.21 24.68 -8.25
CA VAL A 327 -3.23 24.99 -9.25
C VAL A 327 -4.39 24.02 -9.09
N GLY A 328 -5.55 24.53 -8.65
CA GLY A 328 -6.77 23.76 -8.42
C GLY A 328 -7.24 23.80 -6.96
N ASP A 329 -8.37 23.14 -6.67
CA ASP A 329 -8.93 23.03 -5.32
C ASP A 329 -8.61 21.65 -4.71
N PRO A 330 -7.66 21.57 -3.76
CA PRO A 330 -7.25 20.30 -3.16
C PRO A 330 -8.34 19.63 -2.32
N GLU A 331 -9.22 20.41 -1.68
CA GLU A 331 -10.28 19.84 -0.84
C GLU A 331 -11.34 19.15 -1.70
N VAL A 332 -11.77 19.81 -2.78
CA VAL A 332 -12.76 19.25 -3.70
C VAL A 332 -12.21 18.00 -4.38
N THR A 333 -10.96 18.02 -4.84
CA THR A 333 -10.31 16.84 -5.44
C THR A 333 -10.25 15.69 -4.44
N PHE A 334 -9.80 15.93 -3.21
CA PHE A 334 -9.71 14.89 -2.18
C PHE A 334 -11.07 14.27 -1.84
N TRP A 335 -12.08 15.09 -1.52
CA TRP A 335 -13.40 14.61 -1.10
C TRP A 335 -14.20 13.97 -2.24
N SER A 336 -14.07 14.47 -3.47
CA SER A 336 -14.70 13.83 -4.62
C SER A 336 -14.03 12.49 -4.96
N TYR A 337 -12.71 12.42 -4.88
CA TYR A 337 -11.95 11.19 -5.13
C TYR A 337 -12.32 10.11 -4.12
N ILE A 338 -12.28 10.41 -2.81
CA ILE A 338 -12.57 9.43 -1.77
C ILE A 338 -13.99 8.89 -1.88
N ALA A 339 -14.98 9.74 -2.18
CA ALA A 339 -16.37 9.33 -2.33
C ALA A 339 -16.56 8.41 -3.55
N LEU A 340 -16.10 8.84 -4.72
CA LEU A 340 -16.25 8.08 -5.97
C LEU A 340 -15.50 6.75 -5.92
N ARG A 341 -14.28 6.74 -5.37
CA ARG A 341 -13.46 5.53 -5.17
C ARG A 341 -14.17 4.54 -4.25
N SER A 342 -14.69 5.03 -3.12
CA SER A 342 -15.39 4.22 -2.11
C SER A 342 -16.65 3.54 -2.66
N PHE A 343 -17.52 4.30 -3.33
CA PHE A 343 -18.74 3.74 -3.91
C PHE A 343 -18.45 2.87 -5.13
N GLY A 344 -17.45 3.22 -5.93
CA GLY A 344 -16.97 2.41 -7.04
C GLY A 344 -16.54 1.01 -6.59
N ASP A 345 -15.77 0.93 -5.50
CA ASP A 345 -15.38 -0.33 -4.86
C ASP A 345 -16.56 -1.10 -4.27
N ALA A 346 -17.54 -0.41 -3.67
CA ALA A 346 -18.73 -1.07 -3.12
C ALA A 346 -19.46 -1.91 -4.18
N PHE A 347 -19.72 -1.34 -5.35
CA PHE A 347 -20.40 -2.06 -6.43
C PHE A 347 -19.51 -3.15 -7.05
N LEU A 348 -18.20 -2.89 -7.17
CA LEU A 348 -17.24 -3.86 -7.70
C LEU A 348 -17.16 -5.11 -6.83
N LEU A 349 -17.04 -4.95 -5.51
CA LEU A 349 -17.03 -6.05 -4.54
C LEU A 349 -18.37 -6.78 -4.51
N ALA A 350 -19.48 -6.06 -4.67
CA ALA A 350 -20.79 -6.70 -4.82
C ALA A 350 -20.85 -7.60 -6.06
N VAL A 351 -20.29 -7.17 -7.20
CA VAL A 351 -20.21 -8.02 -8.40
C VAL A 351 -19.39 -9.29 -8.14
N ILE A 352 -18.25 -9.21 -7.44
CA ILE A 352 -17.45 -10.39 -7.05
C ILE A 352 -18.33 -11.39 -6.26
N VAL A 353 -19.10 -10.90 -5.27
CA VAL A 353 -20.01 -11.75 -4.49
C VAL A 353 -21.08 -12.39 -5.37
N LEU A 354 -21.70 -11.62 -6.26
CA LEU A 354 -22.75 -12.10 -7.15
C LEU A 354 -22.22 -13.13 -8.15
N LEU A 355 -21.02 -12.93 -8.70
CA LEU A 355 -20.38 -13.89 -9.62
C LEU A 355 -19.92 -15.16 -8.90
N ASN A 356 -19.43 -15.06 -7.66
CA ASN A 356 -19.13 -16.23 -6.83
C ASN A 356 -20.41 -17.05 -6.58
N ALA A 357 -21.48 -16.41 -6.16
CA ALA A 357 -22.77 -17.07 -5.95
C ALA A 357 -23.32 -17.67 -7.26
N ALA A 358 -23.29 -16.93 -8.35
CA ALA A 358 -23.72 -17.38 -9.68
C ALA A 358 -22.94 -18.63 -10.13
N THR A 359 -21.62 -18.62 -9.94
CA THR A 359 -20.75 -19.75 -10.30
C THR A 359 -21.01 -20.96 -9.42
N ILE A 360 -21.24 -20.79 -8.11
CA ILE A 360 -21.63 -21.88 -7.22
C ILE A 360 -22.96 -22.49 -7.64
N ILE A 361 -23.95 -21.66 -7.98
CA ILE A 361 -25.29 -22.13 -8.38
C ILE A 361 -25.20 -22.89 -9.70
N ALA A 362 -24.56 -22.31 -10.72
CA ALA A 362 -24.43 -22.89 -12.05
C ALA A 362 -23.62 -24.20 -12.08
N THR A 363 -22.62 -24.34 -11.21
CA THR A 363 -21.75 -25.55 -11.17
C THR A 363 -22.30 -26.68 -10.31
N ARG A 364 -23.33 -26.42 -9.48
CA ARG A 364 -23.88 -27.40 -8.54
C ARG A 364 -24.97 -28.29 -9.14
N GLU A 365 -25.49 -27.95 -10.32
CA GLU A 365 -26.52 -28.73 -11.03
C GLU A 365 -25.97 -29.94 -11.81
N THR A 366 -24.66 -30.07 -12.03
CA THR A 366 -24.12 -31.22 -12.76
C THR A 366 -24.26 -32.49 -11.91
N SER A 367 -24.84 -33.53 -12.52
CA SER A 367 -25.21 -34.85 -11.96
C SER A 367 -24.08 -35.64 -11.26
N SER A 368 -22.86 -35.11 -11.20
CA SER A 368 -21.70 -35.65 -10.50
C SER A 368 -21.57 -35.20 -9.04
N GLY A 369 -22.33 -34.19 -8.58
CA GLY A 369 -22.25 -33.71 -7.20
C GLY A 369 -20.90 -33.09 -6.78
N ARG A 370 -19.95 -32.97 -7.71
CA ARG A 370 -18.71 -32.18 -7.59
C ARG A 370 -18.84 -30.97 -8.51
N GLY A 371 -18.61 -29.77 -7.96
CA GLY A 371 -18.86 -28.53 -8.68
C GLY A 371 -17.64 -28.16 -9.50
N ASP A 372 -17.76 -27.98 -10.81
CA ASP A 372 -16.64 -27.51 -11.64
C ASP A 372 -16.27 -26.02 -11.38
N PHE A 373 -16.38 -25.51 -10.14
CA PHE A 373 -16.18 -24.12 -9.75
C PHE A 373 -14.78 -23.61 -10.09
N GLY A 374 -13.74 -24.35 -9.68
CA GLY A 374 -12.35 -23.99 -9.99
C GLY A 374 -12.12 -23.84 -11.50
N ARG A 375 -12.71 -24.73 -12.30
CA ARG A 375 -12.64 -24.66 -13.78
C ARG A 375 -13.35 -23.46 -14.39
N GLN A 376 -14.36 -22.88 -13.72
CA GLN A 376 -14.97 -21.64 -14.18
C GLN A 376 -14.07 -20.44 -13.84
N ILE A 377 -13.55 -20.39 -12.62
CA ILE A 377 -12.69 -19.29 -12.15
C ILE A 377 -11.38 -19.18 -12.94
N VAL A 378 -10.86 -20.30 -13.48
CA VAL A 378 -9.70 -20.29 -14.39
C VAL A 378 -9.86 -19.28 -15.53
N TRP A 379 -11.06 -19.14 -16.11
CA TRP A 379 -11.28 -18.15 -17.18
C TRP A 379 -11.14 -16.72 -16.69
N GLY A 380 -11.54 -16.45 -15.44
CA GLY A 380 -11.28 -15.16 -14.79
C GLY A 380 -9.80 -14.91 -14.54
N ALA A 381 -9.06 -15.92 -14.06
CA ALA A 381 -7.61 -15.82 -13.85
C ALA A 381 -6.84 -15.54 -15.16
N ILE A 382 -7.24 -16.19 -16.27
CA ILE A 382 -6.69 -15.90 -17.60
C ILE A 382 -7.00 -14.46 -18.02
N GLY A 383 -8.25 -14.00 -17.81
CA GLY A 383 -8.65 -12.63 -18.10
C GLY A 383 -7.82 -11.60 -17.33
N TRP A 384 -7.64 -11.80 -16.02
CA TRP A 384 -6.79 -10.97 -15.17
C TRP A 384 -5.36 -10.93 -15.68
N ALA A 385 -4.73 -12.09 -15.90
CA ALA A 385 -3.33 -12.16 -16.32
C ALA A 385 -3.09 -11.45 -17.66
N ILE A 386 -3.94 -11.69 -18.67
CA ILE A 386 -3.82 -11.02 -19.97
C ILE A 386 -4.00 -9.50 -19.82
N SER A 387 -4.98 -9.07 -19.03
CA SER A 387 -5.31 -7.65 -18.92
C SER A 387 -4.31 -6.87 -18.08
N TYR A 388 -3.76 -7.51 -17.05
CA TYR A 388 -2.75 -6.93 -16.15
C TYR A 388 -1.40 -6.76 -16.87
N PHE A 389 -0.96 -7.77 -17.65
CA PHE A 389 0.37 -7.74 -18.29
C PHE A 389 0.37 -7.23 -19.72
N ALA A 390 -0.65 -7.56 -20.54
CA ALA A 390 -0.62 -7.27 -21.98
C ALA A 390 -1.36 -5.99 -22.36
N LEU A 391 -2.52 -5.69 -21.76
CA LEU A 391 -3.33 -4.55 -22.21
C LEU A 391 -2.71 -3.19 -21.88
N GLY A 392 -1.85 -3.12 -20.85
CA GLY A 392 -1.12 -1.89 -20.51
C GLY A 392 -0.10 -1.43 -21.56
N TRP A 393 0.26 -2.28 -22.53
CA TRP A 393 1.17 -1.92 -23.62
C TRP A 393 0.45 -1.33 -24.84
N PHE A 394 -0.84 -1.60 -25.01
CA PHE A 394 -1.59 -1.24 -26.22
C PHE A 394 -2.58 -0.10 -26.00
N PHE A 395 -3.16 0.01 -24.81
CA PHE A 395 -4.18 1.01 -24.49
C PHE A 395 -3.96 1.55 -23.08
N GLU A 396 -4.40 2.79 -22.85
CA GLU A 396 -4.54 3.29 -21.48
C GLU A 396 -5.46 2.34 -20.71
N THR A 397 -4.97 1.85 -19.56
CA THR A 397 -5.59 0.73 -18.83
C THR A 397 -7.02 1.04 -18.39
N TYR A 398 -7.37 2.31 -18.18
CA TYR A 398 -8.74 2.70 -17.85
C TYR A 398 -9.75 2.43 -18.98
N TYR A 399 -9.39 2.60 -20.26
CA TYR A 399 -10.27 2.24 -21.39
C TYR A 399 -10.51 0.73 -21.42
N GLY A 400 -9.48 -0.05 -21.08
CA GLY A 400 -9.57 -1.50 -20.92
C GLY A 400 -10.60 -1.88 -19.85
N TYR A 401 -10.56 -1.24 -18.68
CA TYR A 401 -11.56 -1.45 -17.62
C TYR A 401 -12.98 -1.15 -18.11
N VAL A 402 -13.21 0.05 -18.66
CA VAL A 402 -14.55 0.48 -19.13
C VAL A 402 -15.09 -0.47 -20.20
N GLY A 403 -14.28 -0.78 -21.22
CA GLY A 403 -14.69 -1.64 -22.34
C GLY A 403 -15.01 -3.07 -21.89
N LEU A 404 -14.13 -3.70 -21.10
CA LEU A 404 -14.31 -5.08 -20.65
C LEU A 404 -15.49 -5.21 -19.66
N ALA A 405 -15.65 -4.28 -18.72
CA ALA A 405 -16.75 -4.31 -17.76
C ALA A 405 -18.12 -4.07 -18.42
N LEU A 406 -18.22 -3.13 -19.37
CA LEU A 406 -19.46 -2.91 -20.13
C LEU A 406 -19.79 -4.12 -21.01
N LEU A 407 -18.79 -4.73 -21.65
CA LEU A 407 -19.00 -5.95 -22.42
C LEU A 407 -19.47 -7.11 -21.53
N ALA A 408 -18.90 -7.26 -20.33
CA ALA A 408 -19.35 -8.26 -19.35
C ALA A 408 -20.82 -8.03 -18.93
N ALA A 409 -21.19 -6.78 -18.65
CA ALA A 409 -22.56 -6.42 -18.32
C ALA A 409 -23.52 -6.69 -19.49
N PHE A 410 -23.13 -6.36 -20.72
CA PHE A 410 -23.90 -6.64 -21.93
C PHE A 410 -24.14 -8.13 -22.13
N VAL A 411 -23.09 -8.96 -21.98
CA VAL A 411 -23.22 -10.42 -22.07
C VAL A 411 -24.18 -10.97 -21.01
N LEU A 412 -24.18 -10.44 -19.77
CA LEU A 412 -25.16 -10.84 -18.75
C LEU A 412 -26.60 -10.48 -19.09
N LEU A 413 -26.83 -9.33 -19.74
CA LEU A 413 -28.16 -8.89 -20.14
C LEU A 413 -28.71 -9.70 -21.32
N VAL A 414 -27.85 -10.05 -22.29
CA VAL A 414 -28.24 -10.78 -23.50
C VAL A 414 -28.33 -12.30 -23.28
N SER A 415 -27.48 -12.88 -22.43
CA SER A 415 -27.39 -14.34 -22.26
C SER A 415 -28.56 -14.93 -21.48
N SER A 416 -29.70 -15.15 -22.15
CA SER A 416 -30.90 -15.75 -21.56
C SER A 416 -30.70 -17.22 -21.15
N GLY A 417 -29.78 -17.95 -21.81
CA GLY A 417 -29.53 -19.39 -21.61
C GLY A 417 -28.63 -19.80 -20.43
N MET A 418 -28.23 -18.87 -19.55
CA MET A 418 -27.38 -19.21 -18.39
C MET A 418 -28.19 -19.92 -17.29
N PRO A 419 -27.78 -21.13 -16.82
CA PRO A 419 -28.50 -21.90 -15.81
C PRO A 419 -28.24 -21.35 -14.41
N LEU A 420 -28.83 -20.20 -14.11
CA LEU A 420 -28.73 -19.52 -12.80
C LEU A 420 -29.99 -19.68 -11.96
N THR A 421 -30.98 -20.43 -12.44
CA THR A 421 -32.21 -20.72 -11.70
C THR A 421 -31.98 -22.00 -10.89
N PRO A 422 -32.01 -21.96 -9.54
CA PRO A 422 -31.78 -23.15 -8.75
C PRO A 422 -32.90 -24.19 -8.94
N PRO A 423 -32.59 -25.49 -8.79
CA PRO A 423 -33.55 -26.56 -9.01
C PRO A 423 -34.73 -26.45 -8.02
N GLU A 424 -35.95 -26.80 -8.45
CA GLU A 424 -37.19 -26.63 -7.67
C GLU A 424 -37.11 -27.20 -6.24
N MET A 425 -36.39 -28.31 -6.06
CA MET A 425 -36.14 -28.96 -4.76
C MET A 425 -35.43 -28.05 -3.73
N TRP A 426 -34.71 -27.01 -4.16
CA TRP A 426 -34.07 -26.02 -3.26
C TRP A 426 -35.09 -25.16 -2.51
N TRP A 427 -36.27 -24.99 -3.10
CA TRP A 427 -37.35 -24.15 -2.58
C TRP A 427 -38.39 -24.96 -1.78
N HIS A 428 -38.54 -26.26 -2.06
CA HIS A 428 -39.53 -27.11 -1.40
C HIS A 428 -39.18 -27.55 0.04
N THR A 429 -37.99 -27.24 0.56
CA THR A 429 -37.71 -27.34 2.01
C THR A 429 -38.41 -26.20 2.77
N LYS A 430 -39.73 -26.35 2.99
CA LYS A 430 -40.66 -25.49 3.74
C LYS A 430 -40.46 -23.97 3.53
N CYS A 431 -41.07 -23.46 2.45
CA CYS A 431 -41.47 -22.06 2.33
C CYS A 431 -42.32 -21.67 3.55
N GLY A 432 -41.83 -20.79 4.42
CA GLY A 432 -42.60 -20.31 5.56
C GLY A 432 -41.86 -19.53 6.64
N MET A 433 -40.53 -19.51 6.67
CA MET A 433 -39.78 -18.68 7.65
C MET A 433 -38.66 -17.90 6.98
N VAL A 434 -38.87 -16.58 6.89
CA VAL A 434 -37.88 -15.56 6.49
C VAL A 434 -36.75 -15.45 7.53
N ALA A 435 -36.97 -15.93 8.76
CA ALA A 435 -35.96 -16.00 9.81
C ALA A 435 -35.15 -17.30 9.73
N ILE A 436 -33.81 -17.17 9.78
CA ILE A 436 -32.94 -18.29 10.12
C ILE A 436 -33.29 -18.67 11.58
N PRO A 437 -33.67 -19.92 11.88
CA PRO A 437 -33.95 -20.27 13.26
C PRO A 437 -32.67 -20.07 14.07
N MET A 438 -32.76 -19.41 15.22
CA MET A 438 -31.62 -19.10 16.10
C MET A 438 -30.78 -20.35 16.45
N SER A 439 -31.40 -21.52 16.43
CA SER A 439 -30.73 -22.82 16.59
C SER A 439 -29.75 -23.16 15.46
N ALA A 440 -30.02 -22.76 14.21
CA ALA A 440 -29.08 -22.93 13.10
C ALA A 440 -27.92 -21.92 13.20
N ILE A 441 -28.19 -20.67 13.60
CA ILE A 441 -27.14 -19.67 13.83
C ILE A 441 -26.20 -20.13 14.95
N ARG A 442 -26.74 -20.63 16.07
CA ARG A 442 -25.94 -21.16 17.18
C ARG A 442 -25.11 -22.39 16.80
N ARG A 443 -25.55 -23.16 15.81
CA ARG A 443 -24.86 -24.37 15.34
C ARG A 443 -23.72 -24.08 14.36
N TYR A 444 -23.94 -23.21 13.38
CA TYR A 444 -22.98 -22.93 12.29
C TYR A 444 -22.18 -21.63 12.48
N GLY A 445 -22.66 -20.74 13.36
CA GLY A 445 -22.06 -19.44 13.67
C GLY A 445 -20.60 -19.49 14.13
N PRO A 446 -20.20 -20.32 15.12
CA PRO A 446 -18.82 -20.29 15.63
C PRO A 446 -17.78 -20.73 14.59
N GLU A 447 -18.11 -21.72 13.76
CA GLU A 447 -17.22 -22.20 12.69
C GLU A 447 -17.09 -21.15 11.56
N SER A 448 -18.21 -20.54 11.17
CA SER A 448 -18.21 -19.42 10.21
C SER A 448 -17.43 -18.21 10.73
N ALA A 449 -17.56 -17.88 12.01
CA ALA A 449 -16.83 -16.78 12.63
C ALA A 449 -15.32 -17.04 12.67
N GLY A 450 -14.91 -18.28 12.99
CA GLY A 450 -13.51 -18.71 12.91
C GLY A 450 -12.94 -18.56 11.50
N LEU A 451 -13.67 -18.99 10.46
CA LEU A 451 -13.24 -18.80 9.07
C LEU A 451 -13.15 -17.32 8.68
N CYS A 452 -14.09 -16.47 9.13
CA CYS A 452 -14.04 -15.03 8.89
C CYS A 452 -12.83 -14.38 9.56
N LEU A 453 -12.47 -14.80 10.78
CA LEU A 453 -11.27 -14.32 11.48
C LEU A 453 -9.98 -14.69 10.75
N VAL A 454 -9.85 -15.94 10.26
CA VAL A 454 -8.68 -16.35 9.46
C VAL A 454 -8.63 -15.56 8.15
N THR A 455 -9.78 -15.36 7.52
CA THR A 455 -9.89 -14.60 6.26
C THR A 455 -9.51 -13.13 6.46
N LEU A 456 -9.86 -12.55 7.63
CA LEU A 456 -9.45 -11.22 8.04
C LEU A 456 -7.93 -11.11 8.12
N ILE A 457 -7.27 -12.03 8.84
CA ILE A 457 -5.82 -12.06 9.01
C ILE A 457 -5.09 -12.23 7.66
N LEU A 458 -5.58 -13.13 6.80
CA LEU A 458 -5.02 -13.28 5.46
C LEU A 458 -5.22 -12.00 4.62
N GLY A 459 -6.36 -11.32 4.80
CA GLY A 459 -6.63 -10.03 4.16
C GLY A 459 -5.75 -8.90 4.67
N THR A 460 -5.45 -8.87 5.97
CA THR A 460 -4.52 -7.89 6.54
C THR A 460 -3.13 -8.08 5.98
N PHE A 461 -2.61 -9.32 5.97
CA PHE A 461 -1.27 -9.59 5.44
C PHE A 461 -1.17 -9.29 3.95
N TRP A 462 -2.20 -9.65 3.18
CA TRP A 462 -2.28 -9.30 1.76
C TRP A 462 -2.25 -7.78 1.54
N ALA A 463 -3.07 -7.03 2.28
CA ALA A 463 -3.18 -5.59 2.09
C ALA A 463 -1.94 -4.82 2.54
N VAL A 464 -1.26 -5.28 3.59
CA VAL A 464 0.03 -4.71 3.99
C VAL A 464 1.03 -4.80 2.82
N LEU A 465 1.12 -5.96 2.17
CA LEU A 465 1.99 -6.13 1.01
C LEU A 465 1.55 -5.27 -0.17
N ASP A 466 0.25 -5.21 -0.49
CA ASP A 466 -0.27 -4.42 -1.60
C ASP A 466 0.03 -2.91 -1.41
N ASN A 467 -0.03 -2.41 -0.18
CA ASN A 467 0.32 -1.02 0.13
C ASN A 467 1.83 -0.77 0.02
N TYR A 468 2.66 -1.67 0.54
CA TYR A 468 4.11 -1.47 0.49
C TYR A 468 4.70 -1.76 -0.88
N GLU A 469 4.18 -2.70 -1.66
CA GLU A 469 4.67 -2.94 -3.03
C GLU A 469 4.56 -1.67 -3.89
N GLY A 470 3.48 -0.88 -3.73
CA GLY A 470 3.36 0.42 -4.40
C GLY A 470 4.38 1.46 -3.93
N VAL A 471 4.75 1.45 -2.65
CA VAL A 471 5.72 2.38 -2.06
C VAL A 471 7.17 1.95 -2.32
N LEU A 472 7.48 0.67 -2.22
CA LEU A 472 8.81 0.09 -2.45
C LEU A 472 9.29 0.29 -3.89
N VAL A 473 8.37 0.31 -4.85
CA VAL A 473 8.64 0.64 -6.26
C VAL A 473 9.05 2.11 -6.42
N LYS A 474 8.59 3.02 -5.56
CA LYS A 474 8.82 4.46 -5.69
C LYS A 474 10.02 4.97 -4.89
N THR A 475 10.26 4.42 -3.71
CA THR A 475 11.17 5.04 -2.73
C THR A 475 12.57 4.45 -2.71
N TYR A 476 12.73 3.16 -2.99
CA TYR A 476 13.92 2.45 -2.51
C TYR A 476 14.82 1.82 -3.57
N ASP A 477 14.49 1.84 -4.86
CA ASP A 477 15.24 1.10 -5.90
C ASP A 477 15.50 -0.38 -5.49
N ILE A 478 14.73 -0.92 -4.52
CA ILE A 478 14.80 -2.30 -4.04
C ILE A 478 14.20 -3.25 -5.10
N HIS A 479 13.45 -2.68 -6.05
CA HIS A 479 13.26 -3.30 -7.34
C HIS A 479 14.40 -2.86 -8.24
N PRO A 480 15.15 -3.79 -8.84
CA PRO A 480 16.15 -3.45 -9.83
C PRO A 480 15.47 -2.53 -10.86
N PRO A 481 16.04 -1.35 -11.21
CA PRO A 481 15.46 -0.47 -12.21
C PRO A 481 15.12 -1.30 -13.45
N ALA A 482 14.03 -0.98 -14.15
CA ALA A 482 13.56 -1.77 -15.30
C ALA A 482 14.68 -2.02 -16.35
N ASP A 483 15.68 -1.13 -16.37
CA ASP A 483 16.87 -1.18 -17.22
C ASP A 483 17.93 -2.22 -16.76
N SER A 484 17.72 -2.90 -15.64
CA SER A 484 18.65 -3.85 -15.04
C SER A 484 18.17 -5.30 -15.19
N TYR A 485 19.14 -6.19 -15.46
CA TYR A 485 18.96 -7.62 -15.70
C TYR A 485 18.05 -8.34 -14.68
N TYR A 486 18.08 -7.93 -13.41
CA TYR A 486 17.26 -8.54 -12.36
C TYR A 486 15.78 -8.15 -12.42
N GLY A 487 15.44 -6.96 -12.95
CA GLY A 487 14.07 -6.45 -13.03
C GLY A 487 13.26 -7.19 -14.10
N GLU A 488 13.83 -7.37 -15.29
CA GLU A 488 13.23 -8.14 -16.38
C GLU A 488 12.98 -9.60 -15.96
N ILE A 489 13.96 -10.23 -15.31
CA ILE A 489 13.86 -11.61 -14.82
C ILE A 489 12.71 -11.73 -13.80
N TRP A 490 12.67 -10.86 -12.80
CA TRP A 490 11.61 -10.88 -11.78
C TRP A 490 10.23 -10.78 -12.41
N SER A 491 10.03 -9.84 -13.35
CA SER A 491 8.74 -9.67 -14.04
C SER A 491 8.32 -10.92 -14.82
N ALA A 492 9.26 -11.58 -15.51
CA ALA A 492 9.01 -12.81 -16.23
C ALA A 492 8.61 -13.97 -15.29
N PHE A 493 9.25 -14.07 -14.12
CA PHE A 493 8.87 -15.06 -13.10
C PHE A 493 7.48 -14.81 -12.52
N VAL A 494 7.09 -13.57 -12.25
CA VAL A 494 5.73 -13.27 -11.77
C VAL A 494 4.68 -13.68 -12.81
N VAL A 495 4.92 -13.40 -14.10
CA VAL A 495 4.05 -13.87 -15.21
C VAL A 495 3.99 -15.39 -15.26
N LEU A 496 5.13 -16.08 -15.13
CA LEU A 496 5.18 -17.54 -15.11
C LEU A 496 4.39 -18.12 -13.92
N GLY A 497 4.43 -17.45 -12.76
CA GLY A 497 3.64 -17.80 -11.58
C GLY A 497 2.13 -17.65 -11.82
N ALA A 498 1.72 -16.58 -12.49
CA ALA A 498 0.34 -16.40 -12.91
C ALA A 498 -0.12 -17.50 -13.89
N LEU A 499 0.74 -17.90 -14.83
CA LEU A 499 0.46 -19.03 -15.73
C LEU A 499 0.37 -20.37 -14.98
N LEU A 500 1.22 -20.60 -13.97
CA LEU A 500 1.17 -21.79 -13.12
C LEU A 500 -0.11 -21.86 -12.27
N THR A 501 -0.71 -20.71 -11.97
CA THR A 501 -1.97 -20.65 -11.21
C THR A 501 -3.12 -21.31 -11.99
N ILE A 502 -3.14 -21.24 -13.33
CA ILE A 502 -4.18 -21.82 -14.19
C ILE A 502 -4.39 -23.33 -13.94
N PRO A 503 -3.37 -24.21 -14.09
CA PRO A 503 -3.54 -25.63 -13.84
C PRO A 503 -3.86 -25.94 -12.37
N VAL A 504 -3.34 -25.16 -11.41
CA VAL A 504 -3.65 -25.34 -9.98
C VAL A 504 -5.13 -25.07 -9.71
N LEU A 505 -5.68 -23.96 -10.22
CA LEU A 505 -7.10 -23.64 -10.08
C LEU A 505 -8.00 -24.65 -10.80
N TRP A 506 -7.54 -25.20 -11.94
CA TRP A 506 -8.26 -26.24 -12.67
C TRP A 506 -8.47 -27.52 -11.85
N TYR A 507 -7.47 -27.89 -11.04
CA TYR A 507 -7.51 -29.06 -10.17
C TYR A 507 -7.78 -28.73 -8.70
N ALA A 508 -8.14 -27.48 -8.38
CA ALA A 508 -8.26 -27.00 -7.00
C ALA A 508 -9.18 -27.86 -6.13
N GLU A 509 -10.34 -28.32 -6.61
CA GLU A 509 -11.21 -29.18 -5.80
C GLU A 509 -10.53 -30.49 -5.38
N LYS A 510 -9.73 -31.10 -6.27
CA LYS A 510 -8.99 -32.32 -5.93
C LYS A 510 -7.88 -32.04 -4.92
N ILE A 511 -7.20 -30.91 -5.06
CA ILE A 511 -6.15 -30.47 -4.16
C ILE A 511 -6.73 -30.20 -2.76
N VAL A 512 -7.86 -29.48 -2.70
CA VAL A 512 -8.55 -29.16 -1.44
C VAL A 512 -9.13 -30.42 -0.78
N ASP A 513 -9.70 -31.33 -1.55
CA ASP A 513 -10.19 -32.63 -1.04
C ASP A 513 -9.04 -33.49 -0.49
N PHE A 514 -7.85 -33.44 -1.11
CA PHE A 514 -6.68 -34.22 -0.70
C PHE A 514 -5.97 -33.61 0.52
N CYS A 515 -5.64 -32.33 0.47
CA CYS A 515 -4.91 -31.64 1.53
C CYS A 515 -5.80 -31.28 2.73
N GLY A 516 -7.10 -31.06 2.51
CA GLY A 516 -8.04 -30.54 3.50
C GLY A 516 -8.01 -29.00 3.58
N HIS A 517 -9.18 -28.40 3.85
CA HIS A 517 -9.34 -26.94 3.89
C HIS A 517 -8.42 -26.26 4.92
N SER A 518 -8.35 -26.79 6.16
CA SER A 518 -7.56 -26.18 7.23
C SER A 518 -6.05 -26.21 6.97
N ASN A 519 -5.53 -27.28 6.36
CA ASN A 519 -4.10 -27.39 6.07
C ASN A 519 -3.67 -26.39 5.01
N ILE A 520 -4.48 -26.16 3.98
CA ILE A 520 -4.21 -25.14 2.96
C ILE A 520 -4.18 -23.74 3.59
N LEU A 521 -5.10 -23.43 4.52
CA LEU A 521 -5.09 -22.15 5.22
C LEU A 521 -3.83 -21.97 6.09
N ILE A 522 -3.34 -23.03 6.75
CA ILE A 522 -2.06 -23.00 7.48
C ILE A 522 -0.90 -22.75 6.52
N THR A 523 -0.86 -23.46 5.40
CA THR A 523 0.17 -23.26 4.37
C THR A 523 0.17 -21.81 3.87
N ALA A 524 -1.00 -21.21 3.67
CA ALA A 524 -1.12 -19.81 3.25
C ALA A 524 -0.48 -18.85 4.26
N ILE A 525 -0.78 -18.99 5.56
CA ILE A 525 -0.16 -18.17 6.62
C ILE A 525 1.35 -18.42 6.65
N THR A 526 1.79 -19.67 6.45
CA THR A 526 3.21 -20.02 6.44
C THR A 526 3.95 -19.36 5.28
N THR A 527 3.34 -19.27 4.09
CA THR A 527 3.90 -18.52 2.97
C THR A 527 4.06 -17.03 3.29
N PHE A 528 3.12 -16.42 4.02
CA PHE A 528 3.26 -15.02 4.47
C PHE A 528 4.42 -14.85 5.46
N ILE A 529 4.67 -15.82 6.36
CA ILE A 529 5.84 -15.80 7.26
C ILE A 529 7.12 -15.69 6.43
N PHE A 530 7.32 -16.60 5.47
CA PHE A 530 8.50 -16.59 4.61
C PHE A 530 8.63 -15.29 3.82
N ARG A 531 7.52 -14.75 3.29
CA ARG A 531 7.52 -13.50 2.54
C ARG A 531 7.93 -12.31 3.39
N PHE A 532 7.34 -12.14 4.58
CA PHE A 532 7.72 -11.05 5.48
C PHE A 532 9.16 -11.20 5.98
N SER A 533 9.64 -12.42 6.25
CA SER A 533 11.04 -12.64 6.62
C SER A 533 12.01 -12.27 5.50
N LEU A 534 11.68 -12.55 4.23
CA LEU A 534 12.52 -12.17 3.09
C LEU A 534 12.45 -10.66 2.79
N LEU A 535 11.32 -10.00 3.06
CA LEU A 535 11.23 -8.55 2.95
C LEU A 535 11.93 -7.82 4.10
N ALA A 536 12.10 -8.48 5.24
CA ALA A 536 12.89 -7.97 6.36
C ALA A 536 14.42 -8.07 6.14
N THR A 537 14.88 -8.81 5.13
CA THR A 537 16.30 -8.85 4.77
C THR A 537 16.60 -7.79 3.71
N THR A 538 17.66 -7.02 3.89
CA THR A 538 18.09 -5.96 2.95
C THR A 538 18.67 -6.51 1.64
N GLU A 539 19.11 -7.77 1.61
CA GLU A 539 19.70 -8.39 0.43
C GLU A 539 18.65 -8.98 -0.52
N VAL A 540 18.77 -8.68 -1.82
CA VAL A 540 17.94 -9.27 -2.87
C VAL A 540 18.37 -10.73 -3.10
N ALA A 541 17.79 -11.65 -2.34
CA ALA A 541 18.03 -13.08 -2.48
C ALA A 541 17.17 -13.70 -3.60
N TRP A 542 17.71 -14.72 -4.30
CA TRP A 542 16.94 -15.57 -5.22
C TRP A 542 15.66 -16.14 -4.60
N TRP A 543 15.65 -16.32 -3.28
CA TRP A 543 14.48 -16.75 -2.52
C TRP A 543 13.28 -15.80 -2.63
N ARG A 544 13.52 -14.48 -2.77
CA ARG A 544 12.45 -13.50 -2.99
C ARG A 544 11.77 -13.72 -4.33
N VAL A 545 12.55 -13.92 -5.40
CA VAL A 545 12.04 -14.23 -6.75
C VAL A 545 11.20 -15.50 -6.74
N ILE A 546 11.65 -16.55 -6.05
CA ILE A 546 10.92 -17.83 -5.93
C ILE A 546 9.59 -17.65 -5.19
N ILE A 547 9.58 -16.89 -4.09
CA ILE A 547 8.35 -16.64 -3.33
C ILE A 547 7.36 -15.78 -4.11
N ASP A 548 7.84 -14.78 -4.86
CA ASP A 548 6.98 -13.97 -5.74
C ASP A 548 6.43 -14.77 -6.92
N PHE A 549 7.19 -15.72 -7.46
CA PHE A 549 6.71 -16.69 -8.44
C PHE A 549 5.58 -17.59 -7.87
N LEU A 550 5.71 -18.05 -6.62
CA LEU A 550 4.69 -18.91 -5.99
C LEU A 550 3.46 -18.13 -5.49
N TYR A 551 3.57 -16.81 -5.35
CA TYR A 551 2.54 -15.98 -4.73
C TYR A 551 1.18 -16.02 -5.43
N PRO A 552 1.07 -15.88 -6.77
CA PRO A 552 -0.21 -16.02 -7.47
C PRO A 552 -0.88 -17.38 -7.23
N VAL A 553 -0.07 -18.45 -7.13
CA VAL A 553 -0.55 -19.81 -6.92
C VAL A 553 -1.13 -19.98 -5.52
N THR A 554 -0.40 -19.52 -4.49
CA THR A 554 -0.85 -19.62 -3.11
C THR A 554 -2.07 -18.74 -2.86
N LEU A 555 -2.10 -17.53 -3.39
CA LEU A 555 -3.24 -16.61 -3.29
C LEU A 555 -4.49 -17.20 -3.95
N GLY A 556 -4.37 -17.70 -5.19
CA GLY A 556 -5.49 -18.29 -5.92
C GLY A 556 -6.06 -19.54 -5.23
N LEU A 557 -5.20 -20.46 -4.77
CA LEU A 557 -5.63 -21.68 -4.07
C LEU A 557 -6.27 -21.36 -2.71
N THR A 558 -5.71 -20.42 -1.98
CA THR A 558 -6.25 -19.97 -0.68
C THR A 558 -7.63 -19.35 -0.84
N TRP A 559 -7.81 -18.46 -1.82
CA TRP A 559 -9.10 -17.85 -2.10
C TRP A 559 -10.17 -18.89 -2.44
N LEU A 560 -9.86 -19.85 -3.33
CA LEU A 560 -10.80 -20.94 -3.66
C LEU A 560 -11.11 -21.80 -2.44
N THR A 561 -10.13 -22.06 -1.57
CA THR A 561 -10.34 -22.84 -0.35
C THR A 561 -11.30 -22.13 0.61
N ILE A 562 -11.17 -20.81 0.79
CA ILE A 562 -12.09 -20.01 1.61
C ILE A 562 -13.51 -20.07 1.03
N VAL A 563 -13.65 -19.87 -0.28
CA VAL A 563 -14.94 -19.94 -0.98
C VAL A 563 -15.58 -21.33 -0.83
N PHE A 564 -14.80 -22.39 -1.00
CA PHE A 564 -15.26 -23.77 -0.82
C PHE A 564 -15.67 -24.04 0.62
N TYR A 565 -14.86 -23.64 1.60
CA TYR A 565 -15.19 -23.87 3.00
C TYR A 565 -16.48 -23.14 3.38
N MET A 566 -16.61 -21.87 3.00
CA MET A 566 -17.81 -21.08 3.26
C MET A 566 -19.05 -21.67 2.57
N ARG A 567 -18.91 -22.18 1.34
CA ARG A 567 -19.97 -22.91 0.61
C ARG A 567 -20.42 -24.19 1.33
N HIS A 568 -19.53 -24.85 2.07
CA HIS A 568 -19.86 -26.06 2.83
C HIS A 568 -20.60 -25.74 4.14
N ILE A 569 -20.18 -24.69 4.85
CA ILE A 569 -20.79 -24.30 6.14
C ILE A 569 -22.17 -23.66 5.92
N MET A 570 -22.32 -22.83 4.88
CA MET A 570 -23.50 -22.00 4.71
C MET A 570 -24.72 -22.77 4.19
N PRO A 571 -25.91 -22.54 4.78
CA PRO A 571 -27.13 -23.14 4.28
C PRO A 571 -27.47 -22.59 2.89
N ARG A 572 -27.94 -23.50 2.04
CA ARG A 572 -28.27 -23.29 0.62
C ARG A 572 -29.10 -22.03 0.33
N ARG A 573 -30.04 -21.68 1.21
CA ARG A 573 -30.94 -20.51 1.06
C ARG A 573 -30.28 -19.14 1.19
N ILE A 574 -29.09 -19.06 1.78
CA ILE A 574 -28.36 -17.80 2.01
C ILE A 574 -26.95 -17.87 1.40
N ILE A 575 -26.82 -18.60 0.29
CA ILE A 575 -25.50 -18.83 -0.31
C ILE A 575 -24.83 -17.51 -0.70
N THR A 576 -25.61 -16.53 -1.19
CA THR A 576 -25.08 -15.23 -1.64
C THR A 576 -24.56 -14.43 -0.45
N THR A 577 -25.34 -14.34 0.62
CA THR A 577 -24.93 -13.71 1.88
C THR A 577 -23.72 -14.43 2.49
N GLY A 578 -23.69 -15.76 2.42
CA GLY A 578 -22.55 -16.57 2.85
C GLY A 578 -21.27 -16.24 2.10
N GLN A 579 -21.35 -16.03 0.79
CA GLN A 579 -20.20 -15.62 -0.03
C GLN A 579 -19.81 -14.15 0.13
N ALA A 580 -20.71 -13.30 0.66
CA ALA A 580 -20.38 -11.92 0.99
C ALA A 580 -19.39 -11.82 2.16
N LEU A 581 -19.53 -12.70 3.16
CA LEU A 581 -18.67 -12.71 4.34
C LEU A 581 -17.16 -12.78 4.01
N PRO A 582 -16.64 -13.80 3.28
CA PRO A 582 -15.21 -13.84 2.99
C PRO A 582 -14.73 -12.64 2.17
N VAL A 583 -15.56 -12.09 1.27
CA VAL A 583 -15.24 -10.86 0.52
C VAL A 583 -15.11 -9.66 1.46
N ILE A 584 -16.05 -9.46 2.39
CA ILE A 584 -16.01 -8.37 3.37
C ILE A 584 -14.79 -8.49 4.28
N PHE A 585 -14.56 -9.68 4.85
CA PHE A 585 -13.45 -9.87 5.79
C PHE A 585 -12.08 -9.77 5.10
N HIS A 586 -11.93 -10.25 3.87
CA HIS A 586 -10.67 -10.19 3.14
C HIS A 586 -10.42 -8.82 2.49
N PHE A 587 -11.33 -8.40 1.61
CA PHE A 587 -11.16 -7.22 0.74
C PHE A 587 -11.71 -5.92 1.33
N CYS A 588 -12.36 -5.93 2.51
CA CYS A 588 -12.78 -4.69 3.17
C CYS A 588 -12.06 -4.50 4.51
N LEU A 589 -12.41 -5.33 5.50
CA LEU A 589 -11.86 -5.20 6.86
C LEU A 589 -10.37 -5.54 6.89
N GLY A 590 -9.95 -6.57 6.14
CA GLY A 590 -8.55 -6.94 5.98
C GLY A 590 -7.74 -5.80 5.35
N ARG A 591 -8.24 -5.23 4.26
CA ARG A 591 -7.64 -4.06 3.59
C ARG A 591 -7.53 -2.83 4.49
N PHE A 592 -8.60 -2.52 5.23
CA PHE A 592 -8.59 -1.42 6.19
C PHE A 592 -7.49 -1.59 7.25
N LEU A 593 -7.41 -2.76 7.90
CA LEU A 593 -6.39 -3.01 8.91
C LEU A 593 -4.97 -3.02 8.33
N GLY A 594 -4.79 -3.56 7.12
CA GLY A 594 -3.49 -3.52 6.44
C GLY A 594 -3.06 -2.11 6.03
N ALA A 595 -3.99 -1.26 5.60
CA ALA A 595 -3.75 0.15 5.33
C ALA A 595 -3.43 0.94 6.60
N LEU A 596 -4.08 0.61 7.72
CA LEU A 596 -3.78 1.22 9.01
C LEU A 596 -2.35 0.93 9.46
N ILE A 597 -1.89 -0.31 9.27
CA ILE A 597 -0.48 -0.68 9.54
C ILE A 597 0.45 0.12 8.63
N GLY A 598 0.18 0.17 7.33
CA GLY A 598 1.02 0.91 6.37
C GLY A 598 1.07 2.42 6.59
N MET A 599 0.04 3.01 7.19
CA MET A 599 0.00 4.44 7.54
C MET A 599 0.77 4.75 8.83
N TRP A 600 0.81 3.82 9.79
CA TRP A 600 1.49 4.01 11.08
C TRP A 600 3.02 3.90 10.95
N THR A 601 3.47 3.20 9.93
CA THR A 601 4.88 2.82 9.75
C THR A 601 5.63 3.88 8.95
N ASN A 602 6.69 4.41 9.54
CA ASN A 602 7.63 5.24 8.81
C ASN A 602 8.46 4.39 7.86
N ILE A 603 9.00 5.04 6.83
CA ILE A 603 9.80 4.40 5.79
C ILE A 603 11.08 3.79 6.40
N ASP A 604 11.70 4.50 7.34
CA ASP A 604 12.92 4.07 8.04
C ASP A 604 12.71 2.81 8.90
N ASP A 605 11.48 2.61 9.41
CA ASP A 605 11.12 1.50 10.28
C ASP A 605 10.48 0.31 9.53
N LEU A 606 10.56 0.32 8.19
CA LEU A 606 9.89 -0.68 7.35
C LEU A 606 10.39 -2.10 7.61
N ILE A 607 11.70 -2.26 7.80
CA ILE A 607 12.32 -3.57 8.11
C ILE A 607 11.78 -4.11 9.45
N VAL A 608 11.73 -3.26 10.48
CA VAL A 608 11.22 -3.62 11.82
C VAL A 608 9.76 -4.05 11.73
N THR A 609 8.98 -3.35 10.89
CA THR A 609 7.58 -3.69 10.64
C THR A 609 7.44 -5.08 10.03
N PHE A 610 8.23 -5.42 9.00
CA PHE A 610 8.20 -6.75 8.39
C PHE A 610 8.64 -7.85 9.37
N GLN A 611 9.61 -7.59 10.24
CA GLN A 611 10.00 -8.53 11.31
C GLN A 611 8.85 -8.77 12.29
N ALA A 612 8.19 -7.70 12.76
CA ALA A 612 7.04 -7.81 13.66
C ALA A 612 5.88 -8.58 13.01
N LEU A 613 5.60 -8.34 11.73
CA LEU A 613 4.58 -9.05 10.97
C LEU A 613 4.92 -10.54 10.81
N ALA A 614 6.17 -10.88 10.50
CA ALA A 614 6.62 -12.28 10.42
C ALA A 614 6.44 -13.02 11.76
N ILE A 615 6.82 -12.39 12.88
CA ILE A 615 6.63 -12.95 14.23
C ILE A 615 5.14 -13.13 14.54
N SER A 616 4.32 -12.12 14.25
CA SER A 616 2.86 -12.19 14.48
C SER A 616 2.21 -13.32 13.66
N ALA A 617 2.61 -13.48 12.40
CA ALA A 617 2.13 -14.54 11.52
C ALA A 617 2.55 -15.94 12.04
N CYS A 618 3.78 -16.06 12.59
CA CYS A 618 4.25 -17.28 13.23
C CYS A 618 3.40 -17.65 14.46
N ILE A 619 3.16 -16.69 15.36
CA ILE A 619 2.31 -16.90 16.54
C ILE A 619 0.90 -17.35 16.12
N ILE A 620 0.29 -16.65 15.15
CA ILE A 620 -1.05 -16.98 14.65
C ILE A 620 -1.08 -18.38 14.03
N SER A 621 -0.06 -18.74 13.22
CA SER A 621 0.04 -20.07 12.60
C SER A 621 0.12 -21.18 13.65
N VAL A 622 0.96 -21.00 14.68
CA VAL A 622 1.10 -21.95 15.79
C VAL A 622 -0.21 -22.06 16.57
N LEU A 623 -0.85 -20.95 16.91
CA LEU A 623 -2.14 -20.95 17.61
C LEU A 623 -3.23 -21.66 16.79
N TYR A 624 -3.31 -21.39 15.48
CA TYR A 624 -4.28 -22.05 14.60
C TYR A 624 -4.01 -23.55 14.49
N PHE A 625 -2.74 -23.95 14.36
CA PHE A 625 -2.33 -25.36 14.33
C PHE A 625 -2.71 -26.09 15.62
N LEU A 626 -2.38 -25.52 16.78
CA LEU A 626 -2.73 -26.09 18.09
C LEU A 626 -4.25 -26.19 18.29
N LEU A 627 -4.98 -25.13 17.96
CA LEU A 627 -6.44 -25.10 18.07
C LEU A 627 -7.09 -26.15 17.16
N TYR A 628 -6.60 -26.29 15.93
CA TYR A 628 -7.11 -27.29 14.99
C TYR A 628 -6.82 -28.72 15.45
N HIS A 629 -5.57 -29.05 15.77
CA HIS A 629 -5.18 -30.43 16.10
C HIS A 629 -5.58 -30.88 17.50
N LEU A 630 -5.54 -29.98 18.50
CA LEU A 630 -5.85 -30.34 19.90
C LEU A 630 -7.34 -30.22 20.24
N VAL A 631 -8.08 -29.31 19.59
CA VAL A 631 -9.48 -29.03 19.95
C VAL A 631 -10.46 -29.49 18.88
N LEU A 632 -10.26 -29.11 17.61
CA LEU A 632 -11.26 -29.40 16.57
C LEU A 632 -11.18 -30.83 16.01
N ALA A 633 -9.98 -31.32 15.71
CA ALA A 633 -9.80 -32.66 15.15
C ALA A 633 -10.34 -33.78 16.07
N PRO A 634 -10.10 -33.78 17.41
CA PRO A 634 -10.62 -34.81 18.30
C PRO A 634 -12.15 -34.72 18.46
N ARG A 635 -12.71 -33.51 18.51
CA ARG A 635 -14.18 -33.30 18.60
C ARG A 635 -14.93 -33.78 17.36
N CYS A 636 -14.30 -33.70 16.18
CA CYS A 636 -14.89 -34.20 14.94
C CYS A 636 -14.78 -35.73 14.84
N ALA A 637 -13.67 -36.32 15.28
CA ALA A 637 -13.50 -37.77 15.33
C ALA A 637 -14.47 -38.43 16.34
N ALA A 638 -14.67 -37.82 17.51
CA ALA A 638 -15.58 -38.34 18.54
C ALA A 638 -17.05 -38.42 18.09
N ARG A 639 -17.49 -37.57 17.15
CA ARG A 639 -18.87 -37.60 16.62
C ARG A 639 -19.13 -38.73 15.63
N LEU A 640 -18.11 -39.32 15.02
CA LEU A 640 -18.25 -40.45 14.09
C LEU A 640 -18.49 -41.79 14.82
N HIS A 641 -18.16 -41.88 16.11
CA HIS A 641 -18.28 -43.10 16.92
C HIS A 641 -19.66 -43.33 17.57
N HIS A 642 -20.59 -42.36 17.50
CA HIS A 642 -21.97 -42.60 17.93
C HIS A 642 -22.78 -43.23 16.79
N GLU A 643 -22.83 -44.57 16.75
CA GLU A 643 -23.85 -45.28 15.97
C GLU A 643 -25.25 -44.90 16.46
N PRO A 644 -26.23 -44.63 15.59
CA PRO A 644 -27.61 -44.49 16.02
C PRO A 644 -28.10 -45.84 16.58
N SER A 645 -28.63 -45.82 17.80
CA SER A 645 -29.17 -47.02 18.46
C SER A 645 -30.22 -47.70 17.58
N ALA A 646 -30.12 -49.02 17.45
CA ALA A 646 -31.01 -49.87 16.66
C ALA A 646 -32.51 -49.75 17.01
N SER A 647 -32.86 -49.09 18.12
CA SER A 647 -34.23 -48.77 18.53
C SER A 647 -34.93 -47.71 17.65
N ALA A 648 -34.21 -46.91 16.86
CA ALA A 648 -34.79 -45.88 16.01
C ALA A 648 -35.27 -46.38 14.62
N LEU A 649 -35.07 -47.67 14.31
CA LEU A 649 -35.37 -48.25 12.99
C LEU A 649 -36.69 -49.04 12.92
N ASN A 650 -37.42 -49.19 14.02
CA ASN A 650 -38.64 -50.02 14.09
C ASN A 650 -39.98 -49.27 14.13
N ILE A 651 -40.01 -47.96 13.87
CA ILE A 651 -41.29 -47.22 13.81
C ILE A 651 -41.51 -46.74 12.37
N THR A 652 -41.90 -47.67 11.49
CA THR A 652 -42.87 -47.49 10.40
C THR A 652 -42.78 -48.67 9.42
N ALA A 653 -43.55 -49.73 9.67
CA ALA A 653 -44.02 -50.63 8.62
C ALA A 653 -45.40 -51.15 9.05
N PRO A 654 -46.47 -50.94 8.25
CA PRO A 654 -47.72 -51.64 8.47
C PRO A 654 -47.57 -53.10 7.99
N ASP A 655 -48.19 -54.00 8.74
CA ASP A 655 -48.24 -55.44 8.48
C ASP A 655 -48.83 -55.77 7.10
N THR A 656 -48.08 -56.52 6.30
CA THR A 656 -48.64 -57.47 5.32
C THR A 656 -47.73 -58.69 5.26
N GLY A 657 -48.30 -59.86 5.54
CA GLY A 657 -47.59 -61.11 5.75
C GLY A 657 -47.08 -61.84 4.50
N ASN A 658 -46.50 -63.01 4.80
CA ASN A 658 -46.02 -64.11 3.97
C ASN A 658 -44.53 -64.12 3.54
N GLY A 659 -43.73 -64.73 4.42
CA GLY A 659 -42.79 -65.84 4.18
C GLY A 659 -41.94 -65.89 2.90
N HIS A 660 -40.62 -65.76 3.05
CA HIS A 660 -39.67 -66.88 2.96
C HIS A 660 -38.20 -66.42 3.17
N GLN A 661 -37.50 -67.18 4.02
CA GLN A 661 -36.06 -67.52 4.03
C GLN A 661 -34.99 -66.45 3.74
N GLN A 662 -34.40 -65.94 4.84
CA GLN A 662 -33.03 -66.23 5.28
C GLN A 662 -31.92 -66.35 4.20
N GLN A 663 -31.01 -65.35 4.15
CA GLN A 663 -29.57 -65.61 4.13
C GLN A 663 -28.77 -64.41 4.65
N THR A 664 -28.19 -64.61 5.82
CA THR A 664 -27.25 -63.77 6.54
C THR A 664 -25.89 -63.83 5.84
N ALA A 665 -25.28 -62.68 5.51
CA ALA A 665 -23.85 -62.59 5.23
C ALA A 665 -23.21 -61.66 6.27
N LEU A 666 -22.51 -62.28 7.22
CA LEU A 666 -21.56 -61.61 8.11
C LEU A 666 -20.47 -60.96 7.25
N ALA A 667 -20.35 -59.63 7.30
CA ALA A 667 -19.19 -58.93 6.75
C ALA A 667 -18.26 -58.54 7.90
N GLN A 668 -17.11 -59.22 7.97
CA GLN A 668 -15.98 -58.87 8.83
C GLN A 668 -15.42 -57.47 8.48
N PRO A 669 -14.82 -56.75 9.45
CA PRO A 669 -14.21 -55.45 9.19
C PRO A 669 -12.89 -55.64 8.43
N VAL A 670 -12.79 -55.03 7.25
CA VAL A 670 -11.54 -54.91 6.50
C VAL A 670 -10.63 -53.92 7.24
N GLN A 671 -9.52 -54.40 7.77
CA GLN A 671 -8.38 -53.56 8.16
C GLN A 671 -7.73 -53.00 6.89
N THR A 672 -7.80 -51.69 6.68
CA THR A 672 -6.95 -50.98 5.71
C THR A 672 -6.06 -49.97 6.43
N ASN A 673 -4.75 -50.19 6.34
CA ASN A 673 -3.68 -49.29 6.75
C ASN A 673 -3.81 -47.91 6.10
N GLY A 674 -3.68 -46.86 6.92
CA GLY A 674 -2.92 -45.65 6.59
C GLY A 674 -3.37 -44.71 5.46
N SER A 675 -4.64 -44.68 5.04
CA SER A 675 -5.12 -43.66 4.08
C SER A 675 -6.15 -42.72 4.71
N TYR A 676 -5.83 -41.42 4.72
CA TYR A 676 -6.69 -40.33 5.16
C TYR A 676 -8.03 -40.37 4.40
N GLN A 677 -9.14 -40.64 5.10
CA GLN A 677 -10.47 -40.45 4.55
C GLN A 677 -10.87 -38.97 4.74
N PRO A 678 -11.17 -38.23 3.67
CA PRO A 678 -11.58 -36.83 3.79
C PRO A 678 -12.88 -36.74 4.58
N LEU A 679 -12.96 -35.74 5.46
CA LEU A 679 -14.11 -35.39 6.30
C LEU A 679 -15.41 -35.33 5.48
N ARG A 680 -16.14 -36.45 5.40
CA ARG A 680 -17.56 -36.48 5.01
C ARG A 680 -18.40 -36.00 6.19
N ILE A 681 -18.33 -34.72 6.50
CA ILE A 681 -19.30 -34.11 7.40
C ILE A 681 -20.26 -33.29 6.53
N TYR A 682 -21.55 -33.58 6.67
CA TYR A 682 -22.72 -32.86 6.14
C TYR A 682 -23.34 -33.27 4.78
N HIS A 683 -23.05 -34.45 4.25
CA HIS A 683 -24.03 -35.08 3.37
C HIS A 683 -25.04 -35.85 4.20
N ASN A 684 -26.30 -35.40 4.14
CA ASN A 684 -27.47 -36.14 4.62
C ASN A 684 -27.27 -37.65 4.51
N TYR A 685 -27.54 -38.34 5.62
CA TYR A 685 -27.63 -39.80 5.74
C TYR A 685 -28.79 -40.40 4.90
N ARG A 686 -29.20 -39.79 3.79
CA ARG A 686 -30.28 -40.27 2.91
C ARG A 686 -29.96 -40.05 1.42
N GLY A 687 -28.79 -40.51 1.00
CA GLY A 687 -28.47 -40.70 -0.41
C GLY A 687 -27.98 -42.11 -0.64
N ARG A 688 -28.87 -43.12 -0.56
CA ARG A 688 -28.56 -44.46 -1.07
C ARG A 688 -28.25 -44.31 -2.56
N LYS A 689 -27.00 -44.59 -2.94
CA LYS A 689 -26.61 -44.80 -4.33
C LYS A 689 -27.25 -46.10 -4.81
N GLY A 690 -27.92 -46.03 -5.95
CA GLY A 690 -28.37 -47.21 -6.69
C GLY A 690 -29.81 -47.62 -6.38
N HIS A 691 -30.77 -46.92 -6.98
CA HIS A 691 -31.94 -47.52 -7.63
C HIS A 691 -32.72 -46.43 -8.37
N PHE A 692 -32.34 -46.18 -9.62
CA PHE A 692 -33.24 -45.64 -10.62
C PHE A 692 -32.93 -46.39 -11.92
N ARG A 693 -33.72 -47.43 -12.20
CA ARG A 693 -34.03 -47.83 -13.57
C ARG A 693 -35.30 -47.08 -13.96
N TYR A 694 -35.33 -46.61 -15.20
CA TYR A 694 -36.51 -46.05 -15.86
C TYR A 694 -37.72 -46.96 -15.71
#